data_AF-A0A833PTE6-F1
#
_entry.id   AF-A0A833PTE6-F1
#
_cell.length_a   1.000
_cell.length_b   1.000
_cell.length_c   1.000
_cell.angle_alpha   90.00
_cell.angle_beta   90.00
_cell.angle_gamma   90.00
#
_symmetry.space_group_name_H-M   'P 1'
#
loop_
_entity.id
_entity.type
_entity.pdbx_description
1 polymer ?
#
loop_
_entity_poly.entity_id
_entity_poly.type
_entity_poly.pdbx_seq_one_letter_code
_entity_poly.pdbx_strand_id
1 'polypeptide(L)'
;MPTSQRTPAATAKGTVLPNKKKELVAVKPMPLPGVVIFVHGVNSEGEWFGPAEEGLCRGLNRRLGRLDDQMMFKGPEGGQLTPAKYIKFQTNDGFINPKMTPQTYVQPDPSWSPVIHFRWGHKANKEELQEFGGNIFLNEQNYWGGGPFANGCSSLPDLWNVGVNDRLFLWLQIQDLNPVAARMVYSTPNRHYGVMAALRLAKLIESIRKKQADCPITVVCHSQGNIVGITAAFLGDQLPDVKDAKGKSGRCVADAYVLANAPYSLVDDLKTDSWTQRTAKDSEGRRGRETWEARVHTLSNFFDIIRARFSQEPTPEDIDPEMSNMCTSSKGKPYKAADDRQTHGLQVWGKTSMGPSGYGNTYRTYGRVTLYCCPHDQVISATTVQGIGWRGLTEYEIECTAGADCFTQRVFASGYLVGQKPGELYDYTKNDWRYKKGKTKGFWYPPSPEAQFSIIKSLQSRTTLQDMWGIWKMRGIGTLVNIGRPAVNATPPDWWAIPIDAPKLDHPFTPVAMKFGSPIAPVHDGPAATSLFNEGNDPVAAARDKNKTAANRKPGDAIDNYGGATALGNEDSEADMRYEMHAIVRQTVRHNEKTNSALMDGNGNVISEQPGVNAAGKAQQYSAATVTAYLGATEKNNPTNHSTIMTNAMHAEHALAYDVAIGVCRLTPDDWNDLRIEADWRFGKGLDKANPHKKYAEYFHEGKMNGSFLTRWVKEDPDAHMPKKIVDERDGWMILDAAHSL
;
A
#
# COMPACT_ATOMS: atom_id res chain seq x y z
N MET A 1 -0.59 39.93 -27.77
CA MET A 1 -1.29 38.78 -27.16
C MET A 1 -0.30 37.64 -27.07
N PRO A 2 -0.07 37.00 -25.91
CA PRO A 2 0.77 35.81 -25.86
C PRO A 2 0.00 34.70 -26.57
N THR A 3 0.51 34.24 -27.71
CA THR A 3 0.03 33.06 -28.40
C THR A 3 0.18 31.87 -27.46
N SER A 4 -0.92 31.37 -26.90
CA SER A 4 -0.95 30.08 -26.22
C SER A 4 -0.27 29.06 -27.14
N GLN A 5 0.82 28.43 -26.70
CA GLN A 5 1.38 27.28 -27.40
C GLN A 5 0.25 26.24 -27.53
N ARG A 6 -0.32 26.13 -28.73
CA ARG A 6 -1.25 25.05 -29.05
C ARG A 6 -0.39 23.81 -29.25
N THR A 7 -0.36 22.92 -28.26
CA THR A 7 0.21 21.59 -28.46
C THR A 7 -0.65 20.86 -29.50
N PRO A 8 -0.07 20.36 -30.60
CA PRO A 8 -0.83 19.68 -31.63
C PRO A 8 -1.53 18.42 -31.09
N ALA A 9 -2.82 18.25 -31.38
CA ALA A 9 -3.63 17.10 -30.93
C ALA A 9 -3.21 15.76 -31.56
N ALA A 10 -2.47 15.82 -32.67
CA ALA A 10 -1.81 14.69 -33.32
C ALA A 10 -0.64 15.24 -34.15
N THR A 11 0.43 14.47 -34.32
CA THR A 11 1.52 14.82 -35.23
C THR A 11 1.89 13.64 -36.10
N ALA A 12 2.18 13.89 -37.37
CA ALA A 12 2.72 12.91 -38.31
C ALA A 12 3.97 13.51 -38.96
N LYS A 13 5.04 12.71 -39.03
CA LYS A 13 6.25 13.04 -39.79
C LYS A 13 6.42 11.99 -40.87
N GLY A 14 6.65 12.42 -42.11
CA GLY A 14 6.91 11.51 -43.21
C GLY A 14 7.50 12.20 -44.43
N THR A 15 8.25 11.45 -45.22
CA THR A 15 8.85 11.92 -46.48
C THR A 15 7.81 11.85 -47.60
N VAL A 16 7.49 12.98 -48.20
CA VAL A 16 6.63 13.06 -49.38
C VAL A 16 7.48 13.10 -50.65
N LEU A 17 7.16 12.25 -51.63
CA LEU A 17 7.80 12.32 -52.95
C LEU A 17 7.14 13.44 -53.78
N PRO A 18 7.91 14.24 -54.54
CA PRO A 18 7.34 15.21 -55.47
C PRO A 18 6.33 14.53 -56.41
N ASN A 19 5.17 15.15 -56.61
CA ASN A 19 4.11 14.68 -57.51
C ASN A 19 3.47 13.30 -57.17
N LYS A 20 3.70 12.75 -55.97
CA LYS A 20 2.94 11.60 -55.45
C LYS A 20 1.99 12.08 -54.36
N LYS A 21 0.68 11.96 -54.58
CA LYS A 21 -0.33 12.14 -53.52
C LYS A 21 -0.18 10.98 -52.51
N LYS A 22 0.62 11.19 -51.46
CA LYS A 22 0.58 10.36 -50.25
C LYS A 22 0.00 11.22 -49.13
N GLU A 23 -1.09 10.73 -48.52
CA GLU A 23 -1.69 11.37 -47.36
C GLU A 23 -0.84 11.06 -46.12
N LEU A 24 -0.48 12.10 -45.36
CA LEU A 24 0.08 11.94 -44.02
C LEU A 24 -1.10 11.85 -43.05
N VAL A 25 -1.32 10.66 -42.49
CA VAL A 25 -2.36 10.44 -41.47
C VAL A 25 -1.75 10.70 -40.10
N ALA A 26 -2.29 11.67 -39.37
CA ALA A 26 -1.96 11.90 -37.97
C ALA A 26 -3.07 11.30 -37.10
N VAL A 27 -2.74 10.27 -36.33
CA VAL A 27 -3.68 9.63 -35.40
C VAL A 27 -3.75 10.46 -34.13
N LYS A 28 -4.95 10.94 -33.79
CA LYS A 28 -5.22 11.49 -32.45
C LYS A 28 -5.49 10.29 -31.53
N PRO A 29 -4.58 9.94 -30.59
CA PRO A 29 -4.81 8.83 -29.69
C PRO A 29 -6.05 9.10 -28.84
N MET A 30 -6.84 8.06 -28.56
CA MET A 30 -7.90 8.19 -27.56
C MET A 30 -7.27 8.54 -26.20
N PRO A 31 -7.81 9.55 -25.49
CA PRO A 31 -7.21 10.04 -24.25
C PRO A 31 -7.24 8.98 -23.15
N LEU A 32 -6.35 9.11 -22.16
CA LEU A 32 -6.41 8.28 -20.96
C LEU A 32 -7.69 8.62 -20.16
N PRO A 33 -8.28 7.64 -19.43
CA PRO A 33 -9.52 7.86 -18.69
C PRO A 33 -9.35 8.64 -17.37
N GLY A 34 -8.12 9.04 -17.04
CA GLY A 34 -7.78 9.65 -15.76
C GLY A 34 -6.34 9.32 -15.35
N VAL A 35 -6.00 9.72 -14.13
CA VAL A 35 -4.78 9.33 -13.41
C VAL A 35 -5.16 8.37 -12.29
N VAL A 36 -4.44 7.26 -12.17
CA VAL A 36 -4.58 6.29 -11.09
C VAL A 36 -3.26 6.24 -10.33
N ILE A 37 -3.27 6.65 -9.06
CA ILE A 37 -2.07 6.70 -8.22
C ILE A 37 -2.06 5.46 -7.34
N PHE A 38 -1.03 4.63 -7.48
CA PHE A 38 -0.83 3.47 -6.63
C PHE A 38 0.04 3.82 -5.43
N VAL A 39 -0.42 3.50 -4.23
CA VAL A 39 0.24 3.79 -2.95
C VAL A 39 0.49 2.48 -2.20
N HIS A 40 1.77 2.13 -2.01
CA HIS A 40 2.16 0.89 -1.36
C HIS A 40 2.11 0.98 0.18
N GLY A 41 2.18 -0.19 0.84
CA GLY A 41 2.18 -0.34 2.29
C GLY A 41 3.54 -0.11 2.97
N VAL A 42 3.63 -0.47 4.25
CA VAL A 42 4.89 -0.55 5.00
C VAL A 42 5.74 -1.72 4.50
N ASN A 43 7.06 -1.64 4.69
CA ASN A 43 7.99 -2.73 4.36
C ASN A 43 7.85 -3.23 2.91
N SER A 44 7.68 -2.29 1.98
CA SER A 44 7.33 -2.56 0.57
C SER A 44 7.89 -1.46 -0.32
N GLU A 45 8.32 -1.83 -1.53
CA GLU A 45 8.72 -0.92 -2.61
C GLU A 45 7.68 -0.89 -3.76
N GLY A 46 6.49 -1.46 -3.50
CA GLY A 46 5.36 -1.52 -4.43
C GLY A 46 5.34 -2.76 -5.31
N GLU A 47 5.59 -3.94 -4.74
CA GLU A 47 5.67 -5.23 -5.46
C GLU A 47 4.39 -5.55 -6.23
N TRP A 48 3.23 -5.05 -5.75
CA TRP A 48 1.93 -5.24 -6.41
C TRP A 48 1.68 -4.32 -7.61
N PHE A 49 2.48 -3.26 -7.79
CA PHE A 49 2.23 -2.23 -8.78
C PHE A 49 2.20 -2.78 -10.22
N GLY A 50 3.20 -3.58 -10.59
CA GLY A 50 3.32 -4.13 -11.95
C GLY A 50 2.12 -4.99 -12.35
N PRO A 51 1.80 -6.06 -11.60
CA PRO A 51 0.63 -6.90 -11.90
C PRO A 51 -0.68 -6.10 -11.93
N ALA A 52 -0.89 -5.19 -10.97
CA ALA A 52 -2.11 -4.38 -10.92
C ALA A 52 -2.22 -3.41 -12.11
N GLU A 53 -1.12 -2.78 -12.54
CA GLU A 53 -1.09 -1.89 -13.70
C GLU A 53 -1.39 -2.65 -15.00
N GLU A 54 -0.80 -3.84 -15.15
CA GLU A 54 -1.04 -4.73 -16.29
C GLU A 54 -2.53 -5.12 -16.38
N GLY A 55 -3.10 -5.55 -15.27
CA GLY A 55 -4.52 -5.89 -15.15
C GLY A 55 -5.43 -4.70 -15.40
N LEU A 56 -5.14 -3.56 -14.78
CA LEU A 56 -5.91 -2.32 -14.92
C LEU A 56 -5.96 -1.86 -16.38
N CYS A 57 -4.83 -1.89 -17.11
CA CYS A 57 -4.80 -1.53 -18.53
C CYS A 57 -5.69 -2.46 -19.37
N ARG A 58 -5.63 -3.79 -19.14
CA ARG A 58 -6.50 -4.75 -19.83
C ARG A 58 -7.97 -4.54 -19.52
N GLY A 59 -8.30 -4.34 -18.24
CA GLY A 59 -9.67 -4.12 -17.78
C GLY A 59 -10.26 -2.84 -18.35
N LEU A 60 -9.49 -1.75 -18.35
CA LEU A 60 -9.90 -0.47 -18.92
C LEU A 60 -10.04 -0.53 -20.45
N ASN A 61 -9.17 -1.27 -21.16
CA ASN A 61 -9.39 -1.52 -22.59
C ASN A 61 -10.73 -2.21 -22.85
N ARG A 62 -11.14 -3.17 -22.02
CA ARG A 62 -12.46 -3.81 -22.14
C ARG A 62 -13.59 -2.85 -21.77
N ARG A 63 -13.48 -2.14 -20.64
CA ARG A 63 -14.50 -1.21 -20.13
C ARG A 63 -14.77 -0.05 -21.10
N LEU A 64 -13.73 0.49 -21.71
CA LEU A 64 -13.78 1.68 -22.58
C LEU A 64 -13.91 1.35 -24.07
N GLY A 65 -14.15 0.08 -24.43
CA GLY A 65 -14.31 -0.33 -25.81
C GLY A 65 -13.04 -0.16 -26.66
N ARG A 66 -11.87 -0.50 -26.14
CA ARG A 66 -10.56 -0.37 -26.80
C ARG A 66 -9.86 -1.72 -27.04
N LEU A 67 -10.63 -2.79 -27.16
CA LEU A 67 -10.09 -4.09 -27.55
C LEU A 67 -9.60 -4.07 -29.00
N ASP A 68 -8.77 -5.04 -29.37
CA ASP A 68 -8.16 -5.14 -30.71
C ASP A 68 -9.15 -5.11 -31.87
N ASP A 69 -10.35 -5.66 -31.70
CA ASP A 69 -11.42 -5.66 -32.71
C ASP A 69 -12.25 -4.36 -32.70
N GLN A 70 -11.99 -3.45 -31.76
CA GLN A 70 -12.65 -2.14 -31.63
C GLN A 70 -11.74 -0.96 -32.00
N MET A 71 -10.45 -1.23 -32.27
CA MET A 71 -9.43 -0.21 -32.56
C MET A 71 -9.05 -0.23 -34.04
N MET A 72 -9.25 0.90 -34.74
CA MET A 72 -8.76 1.06 -36.12
C MET A 72 -7.23 1.14 -36.17
N PHE A 73 -6.62 1.85 -35.22
CA PHE A 73 -5.17 1.89 -35.01
C PHE A 73 -4.87 1.26 -33.65
N LYS A 74 -4.10 0.16 -33.64
CA LYS A 74 -3.82 -0.63 -32.44
C LYS A 74 -2.63 -0.08 -31.65
N GLY A 75 -2.55 -0.44 -30.38
CA GLY A 75 -1.45 -0.07 -29.49
C GLY A 75 -1.52 1.38 -28.99
N PRO A 76 -0.45 1.83 -28.30
CA PRO A 76 -0.39 3.14 -27.66
C PRO A 76 -0.71 4.32 -28.59
N GLU A 77 -0.32 4.24 -29.87
CA GLU A 77 -0.55 5.29 -30.87
C GLU A 77 -2.04 5.54 -31.15
N GLY A 78 -2.88 4.51 -31.03
CA GLY A 78 -4.33 4.64 -31.12
C GLY A 78 -5.03 5.03 -29.81
N GLY A 79 -4.28 5.05 -28.69
CA GLY A 79 -4.82 5.25 -27.35
C GLY A 79 -5.30 3.97 -26.67
N GLN A 80 -4.86 2.79 -27.14
CA GLN A 80 -5.07 1.52 -26.47
C GLN A 80 -4.16 1.44 -25.23
N LEU A 81 -4.74 1.18 -24.06
CA LEU A 81 -4.01 1.24 -22.80
C LEU A 81 -2.97 0.12 -22.72
N THR A 82 -1.75 0.50 -22.35
CA THR A 82 -0.60 -0.41 -22.27
C THR A 82 0.22 -0.01 -21.05
N PRO A 83 0.59 -0.95 -20.15
CA PRO A 83 1.32 -0.64 -18.92
C PRO A 83 2.64 0.06 -19.22
N ALA A 84 3.05 0.99 -18.36
CA ALA A 84 4.39 1.53 -18.38
C ALA A 84 5.38 0.48 -17.90
N LYS A 85 6.61 0.53 -18.45
CA LYS A 85 7.69 -0.33 -18.00
C LYS A 85 8.67 0.49 -17.18
N TYR A 86 9.17 -0.12 -16.11
CA TYR A 86 10.11 0.51 -15.19
C TYR A 86 11.37 -0.34 -15.10
N ILE A 87 12.51 0.31 -14.85
CA ILE A 87 13.73 -0.42 -14.54
C ILE A 87 13.56 -1.22 -13.24
N LYS A 88 14.16 -2.41 -13.14
CA LYS A 88 14.16 -3.21 -11.91
C LYS A 88 14.73 -2.38 -10.75
N PHE A 89 14.07 -2.43 -9.60
CA PHE A 89 14.48 -1.71 -8.40
C PHE A 89 15.83 -2.20 -7.85
N GLN A 90 16.03 -3.52 -7.79
CA GLN A 90 17.29 -4.13 -7.37
C GLN A 90 18.06 -4.82 -8.51
N THR A 91 19.34 -5.06 -8.25
CA THR A 91 20.18 -6.02 -8.98
C THR A 91 19.80 -7.45 -8.59
N ASN A 92 20.26 -8.45 -9.36
CA ASN A 92 20.07 -9.87 -9.03
C ASN A 92 20.70 -10.26 -7.68
N ASP A 93 21.62 -9.46 -7.18
CA ASP A 93 22.26 -9.64 -5.88
C ASP A 93 21.48 -9.01 -4.74
N GLY A 94 20.35 -8.32 -4.99
CA GLY A 94 19.54 -7.72 -3.95
C GLY A 94 20.07 -6.37 -3.43
N PHE A 95 20.81 -5.62 -4.24
CA PHE A 95 21.17 -4.23 -3.94
C PHE A 95 20.37 -3.27 -4.82
N ILE A 96 20.18 -2.02 -4.39
CA ILE A 96 19.54 -0.98 -5.20
C ILE A 96 20.25 -0.90 -6.55
N ASN A 97 19.47 -0.91 -7.61
CA ASN A 97 19.99 -0.84 -8.96
C ASN A 97 20.66 0.53 -9.19
N PRO A 98 21.99 0.59 -9.38
CA PRO A 98 22.69 1.86 -9.54
C PRO A 98 22.34 2.58 -10.84
N LYS A 99 21.73 1.87 -11.80
CA LYS A 99 21.22 2.46 -13.04
C LYS A 99 19.84 3.06 -12.86
N MET A 100 19.18 2.93 -11.71
CA MET A 100 17.88 3.52 -11.45
C MET A 100 18.04 5.01 -11.11
N THR A 101 17.92 5.85 -12.14
CA THR A 101 17.99 7.31 -12.04
C THR A 101 16.68 7.91 -12.55
N PRO A 102 16.42 9.21 -12.33
CA PRO A 102 15.23 9.85 -12.89
C PRO A 102 15.12 9.70 -14.42
N GLN A 103 16.25 9.59 -15.14
CA GLN A 103 16.27 9.50 -16.60
C GLN A 103 16.01 8.08 -17.13
N THR A 104 16.28 7.04 -16.32
CA THR A 104 16.20 5.63 -16.73
C THR A 104 15.07 4.88 -16.03
N TYR A 105 14.40 5.54 -15.08
CA TYR A 105 13.37 4.94 -14.24
C TYR A 105 12.20 4.41 -15.07
N VAL A 106 11.67 5.24 -15.97
CA VAL A 106 10.66 4.84 -16.95
C VAL A 106 11.39 4.37 -18.21
N GLN A 107 11.11 3.15 -18.66
CA GLN A 107 11.70 2.60 -19.87
C GLN A 107 11.10 3.29 -21.12
N PRO A 108 11.89 3.44 -22.20
CA PRO A 108 11.45 4.15 -23.40
C PRO A 108 10.45 3.37 -24.27
N ASP A 109 10.13 2.12 -23.91
CA ASP A 109 9.10 1.33 -24.57
C ASP A 109 7.77 2.13 -24.67
N PRO A 110 7.12 2.15 -25.85
CA PRO A 110 5.82 2.79 -25.99
C PRO A 110 4.80 2.23 -24.98
N SER A 111 4.19 3.13 -24.20
CA SER A 111 3.15 2.81 -23.23
C SER A 111 2.03 3.85 -23.28
N TRP A 112 0.85 3.46 -22.79
CA TRP A 112 -0.31 4.34 -22.67
C TRP A 112 -1.02 4.00 -21.36
N SER A 113 -0.30 4.18 -20.26
CA SER A 113 -0.76 3.79 -18.92
C SER A 113 -1.30 4.99 -18.15
N PRO A 114 -2.46 4.84 -17.46
CA PRO A 114 -2.99 5.86 -16.56
C PRO A 114 -2.32 5.82 -15.17
N VAL A 115 -1.32 4.97 -14.94
CA VAL A 115 -0.79 4.70 -13.60
C VAL A 115 0.42 5.55 -13.25
N ILE A 116 0.45 6.00 -12.00
CA ILE A 116 1.60 6.59 -11.30
C ILE A 116 1.92 5.74 -10.07
N HIS A 117 3.17 5.30 -9.96
CA HIS A 117 3.69 4.62 -8.77
C HIS A 117 4.15 5.66 -7.74
N PHE A 118 3.39 5.83 -6.65
CA PHE A 118 3.77 6.71 -5.56
C PHE A 118 4.60 5.95 -4.52
N ARG A 119 5.87 6.34 -4.39
CA ARG A 119 6.80 5.73 -3.43
C ARG A 119 7.12 6.66 -2.27
N TRP A 120 7.17 6.06 -1.09
CA TRP A 120 7.41 6.73 0.18
C TRP A 120 8.14 5.79 1.15
N GLY A 121 8.65 6.31 2.26
CA GLY A 121 9.29 5.48 3.26
C GLY A 121 9.97 6.27 4.36
N HIS A 122 10.76 5.56 5.16
CA HIS A 122 11.59 6.14 6.21
C HIS A 122 13.03 6.25 5.76
N LYS A 123 13.60 7.46 5.83
CA LYS A 123 15.03 7.74 5.65
C LYS A 123 15.64 8.05 7.02
N ALA A 124 16.60 7.23 7.44
CA ALA A 124 17.32 7.48 8.69
C ALA A 124 18.43 8.52 8.46
N ASN A 125 18.44 9.58 9.27
CA ASN A 125 19.60 10.46 9.41
C ASN A 125 20.65 9.82 10.34
N LYS A 126 21.79 10.48 10.55
CA LYS A 126 22.89 9.92 11.37
C LYS A 126 22.46 9.60 12.79
N GLU A 127 21.67 10.46 13.41
CA GLU A 127 21.21 10.28 14.78
C GLU A 127 20.20 9.13 14.88
N GLU A 128 19.21 9.10 13.99
CA GLU A 128 18.22 8.02 13.92
C GLU A 128 18.84 6.67 13.53
N LEU A 129 19.91 6.67 12.71
CA LEU A 129 20.64 5.46 12.38
C LEU A 129 21.33 4.85 13.61
N GLN A 130 21.86 5.69 14.50
CA GLN A 130 22.45 5.24 15.76
C GLN A 130 21.38 4.76 16.74
N GLU A 131 20.24 5.44 16.81
CA GLU A 131 19.17 5.13 17.75
C GLU A 131 18.33 3.91 17.33
N PHE A 132 17.95 3.84 16.05
CA PHE A 132 17.00 2.86 15.52
C PHE A 132 17.59 1.91 14.48
N GLY A 133 18.82 2.13 14.00
CA GLY A 133 19.38 1.32 12.90
C GLY A 133 19.54 -0.17 13.23
N GLY A 134 19.74 -0.52 14.51
CA GLY A 134 19.74 -1.91 15.00
C GLY A 134 18.33 -2.50 15.21
N ASN A 135 17.28 -1.69 15.04
CA ASN A 135 15.89 -2.02 15.38
C ASN A 135 14.99 -2.16 14.14
N ILE A 136 15.41 -1.62 13.01
CA ILE A 136 14.61 -1.57 11.78
C ILE A 136 15.41 -2.04 10.57
N PHE A 137 14.71 -2.49 9.53
CA PHE A 137 15.32 -2.78 8.24
C PHE A 137 15.69 -1.47 7.55
N LEU A 138 16.93 -1.41 7.03
CA LEU A 138 17.42 -0.32 6.18
C LEU A 138 18.35 -0.92 5.13
N ASN A 139 18.23 -0.41 3.90
CA ASN A 139 19.13 -0.74 2.81
C ASN A 139 20.50 -0.05 2.94
N GLU A 140 21.38 -0.26 1.96
CA GLU A 140 22.72 0.34 1.89
C GLU A 140 22.72 1.87 1.82
N GLN A 141 21.59 2.49 1.49
CA GLN A 141 21.42 3.94 1.50
C GLN A 141 20.68 4.43 2.76
N ASN A 142 20.56 3.60 3.81
CA ASN A 142 19.93 3.93 5.08
C ASN A 142 18.48 4.40 4.96
N TYR A 143 17.70 3.83 4.04
CA TYR A 143 16.24 4.02 3.97
C TYR A 143 15.50 2.69 3.85
N TRP A 144 14.18 2.74 4.01
CA TRP A 144 13.30 1.60 3.74
C TRP A 144 11.93 2.03 3.22
N GLY A 145 11.48 1.40 2.13
CA GLY A 145 10.17 1.62 1.52
C GLY A 145 9.02 1.36 2.49
N GLY A 146 8.13 2.35 2.61
CA GLY A 146 6.99 2.35 3.52
C GLY A 146 7.37 2.49 5.00
N GLY A 147 8.67 2.42 5.32
CA GLY A 147 9.16 2.42 6.68
C GLY A 147 8.96 1.09 7.42
N PRO A 148 9.29 1.04 8.73
CA PRO A 148 9.30 -0.20 9.50
C PRO A 148 7.90 -0.81 9.65
N PHE A 149 7.77 -2.12 9.45
CA PHE A 149 6.51 -2.84 9.62
C PHE A 149 5.88 -2.61 11.00
N ALA A 150 6.71 -2.65 12.05
CA ALA A 150 6.30 -2.42 13.43
C ALA A 150 5.64 -1.05 13.62
N ASN A 151 5.92 -0.07 12.77
CA ASN A 151 5.42 1.29 12.93
C ASN A 151 4.05 1.54 12.28
N GLY A 152 3.41 0.51 11.73
CA GLY A 152 2.03 0.60 11.26
C GLY A 152 1.08 1.12 12.34
N CYS A 153 0.02 1.79 11.91
CA CYS A 153 -1.02 2.34 12.79
C CYS A 153 -2.42 2.10 12.25
N SER A 154 -3.42 2.22 13.12
CA SER A 154 -4.83 1.94 12.83
C SER A 154 -5.70 3.20 12.80
N SER A 155 -5.11 4.38 13.02
CA SER A 155 -5.76 5.70 13.01
C SER A 155 -4.86 6.75 12.35
N LEU A 156 -5.43 7.90 11.97
CA LEU A 156 -4.66 8.94 11.27
C LEU A 156 -3.83 9.83 12.21
N PRO A 157 -4.32 10.26 13.38
CA PRO A 157 -3.55 11.05 14.34
C PRO A 157 -2.25 10.37 14.79
N ASP A 158 -2.18 9.05 14.72
CA ASP A 158 -0.96 8.31 15.04
C ASP A 158 0.23 8.71 14.15
N LEU A 159 0.00 9.23 12.94
CA LEU A 159 1.06 9.76 12.08
C LEU A 159 1.82 10.96 12.70
N TRP A 160 1.15 11.76 13.54
CA TRP A 160 1.73 12.89 14.27
C TRP A 160 2.27 12.51 15.65
N ASN A 161 2.27 11.22 15.98
CA ASN A 161 2.68 10.71 17.28
C ASN A 161 3.97 9.88 17.20
N VAL A 162 4.42 9.45 18.38
CA VAL A 162 5.61 8.59 18.51
C VAL A 162 5.39 7.24 17.83
N GLY A 163 6.49 6.58 17.44
CA GLY A 163 6.44 5.24 16.86
C GLY A 163 6.08 4.16 17.89
N VAL A 164 6.08 2.89 17.45
CA VAL A 164 5.87 1.77 18.37
C VAL A 164 6.96 1.74 19.45
N ASN A 165 6.46 1.70 20.69
CA ASN A 165 7.26 1.44 21.88
C ASN A 165 7.38 -0.07 22.07
N ASP A 166 8.61 -0.58 22.14
CA ASP A 166 8.89 -2.01 22.26
C ASP A 166 8.53 -2.61 23.61
N ARG A 167 8.07 -1.81 24.58
CA ARG A 167 7.71 -2.28 25.92
C ARG A 167 6.20 -2.56 26.01
N LEU A 168 5.79 -3.80 26.25
CA LEU A 168 4.39 -4.20 26.50
C LEU A 168 3.95 -4.03 27.97
N PHE A 169 4.85 -3.82 28.93
CA PHE A 169 4.46 -3.56 30.33
C PHE A 169 5.49 -2.70 31.06
N LEU A 170 5.89 -1.53 30.53
CA LEU A 170 6.98 -0.66 31.03
C LEU A 170 8.39 -1.32 31.14
N TRP A 171 8.46 -2.63 31.29
CA TRP A 171 9.61 -3.48 31.55
C TRP A 171 9.52 -4.84 30.83
N LEU A 172 8.51 -5.14 29.99
CA LEU A 172 8.42 -6.34 29.14
C LEU A 172 8.62 -5.96 27.68
N GLN A 173 9.48 -6.63 26.92
CA GLN A 173 9.67 -6.35 25.50
C GLN A 173 8.71 -7.17 24.61
N ILE A 174 8.27 -6.63 23.47
CA ILE A 174 7.43 -7.37 22.50
C ILE A 174 8.15 -8.63 22.01
N GLN A 175 9.49 -8.59 21.94
CA GLN A 175 10.43 -9.68 21.66
C GLN A 175 10.19 -10.89 22.56
N ASP A 176 9.92 -10.61 23.83
CA ASP A 176 9.77 -11.63 24.85
C ASP A 176 8.55 -12.48 24.55
N LEU A 177 7.54 -11.93 23.87
CA LEU A 177 6.26 -12.58 23.57
C LEU A 177 6.18 -13.12 22.14
N ASN A 178 7.23 -12.92 21.34
CA ASN A 178 7.24 -13.30 19.94
C ASN A 178 7.55 -14.80 19.76
N PRO A 179 6.63 -15.58 19.15
CA PRO A 179 6.83 -17.00 18.92
C PRO A 179 8.00 -17.30 17.96
N VAL A 180 8.41 -16.34 17.14
CA VAL A 180 9.47 -16.52 16.13
C VAL A 180 10.66 -15.62 16.47
N ALA A 181 11.82 -16.23 16.78
CA ALA A 181 13.05 -15.50 17.14
C ALA A 181 13.56 -14.56 16.04
N ALA A 182 13.24 -14.83 14.77
CA ALA A 182 13.61 -14.01 13.63
C ALA A 182 12.73 -12.76 13.40
N ARG A 183 11.63 -12.56 14.16
CA ARG A 183 10.66 -11.47 13.92
C ARG A 183 10.65 -10.39 15.01
N MET A 184 11.76 -10.18 15.71
CA MET A 184 11.85 -9.25 16.85
C MET A 184 11.31 -7.84 16.51
N VAL A 185 10.37 -7.32 17.32
CA VAL A 185 9.65 -6.05 17.09
C VAL A 185 10.21 -4.94 18.00
N TYR A 186 11.20 -4.19 17.52
CA TYR A 186 11.93 -3.22 18.33
C TYR A 186 11.30 -1.82 18.33
N SER A 187 11.88 -0.90 19.10
CA SER A 187 11.45 0.50 19.09
C SER A 187 11.70 1.10 17.71
N THR A 188 10.75 1.92 17.25
CA THR A 188 10.76 2.48 15.90
C THR A 188 10.87 4.00 15.93
N PRO A 189 11.39 4.61 14.85
CA PRO A 189 11.36 6.06 14.69
C PRO A 189 9.91 6.58 14.70
N ASN A 190 9.76 7.87 14.96
CA ASN A 190 8.43 8.50 14.98
C ASN A 190 7.74 8.44 13.61
N ARG A 191 6.41 8.38 13.60
CA ARG A 191 5.60 8.14 12.38
C ARG A 191 5.50 9.32 11.43
N HIS A 192 6.14 10.45 11.74
CA HIS A 192 6.08 11.69 10.96
C HIS A 192 6.54 11.57 9.49
N TYR A 193 7.30 10.53 9.12
CA TYR A 193 7.59 10.24 7.71
C TYR A 193 6.33 9.84 6.93
N GLY A 194 5.30 9.32 7.60
CA GLY A 194 3.96 9.12 7.04
C GLY A 194 3.22 10.43 6.79
N VAL A 195 3.39 11.46 7.64
CA VAL A 195 2.87 12.83 7.37
C VAL A 195 3.57 13.42 6.15
N MET A 196 4.90 13.30 6.06
CA MET A 196 5.67 13.69 4.87
C MET A 196 5.17 12.98 3.61
N ALA A 197 4.91 11.67 3.69
CA ALA A 197 4.36 10.90 2.57
C ALA A 197 2.96 11.39 2.16
N ALA A 198 2.06 11.59 3.12
CA ALA A 198 0.70 12.06 2.86
C ALA A 198 0.70 13.48 2.25
N LEU A 199 1.55 14.37 2.75
CA LEU A 199 1.71 15.71 2.20
C LEU A 199 2.24 15.65 0.76
N ARG A 200 3.28 14.85 0.50
CA ARG A 200 3.79 14.66 -0.87
C ARG A 200 2.73 14.12 -1.82
N LEU A 201 1.86 13.21 -1.37
CA LEU A 201 0.76 12.70 -2.18
C LEU A 201 -0.28 13.80 -2.48
N ALA A 202 -0.65 14.61 -1.49
CA ALA A 202 -1.53 15.77 -1.70
C ALA A 202 -0.91 16.79 -2.67
N LYS A 203 0.40 17.03 -2.58
CA LYS A 203 1.15 17.90 -3.51
C LYS A 203 1.27 17.32 -4.92
N LEU A 204 1.39 16.00 -5.07
CA LEU A 204 1.32 15.36 -6.38
C LEU A 204 -0.07 15.56 -7.02
N ILE A 205 -1.15 15.46 -6.23
CA ILE A 205 -2.51 15.77 -6.69
C ILE A 205 -2.61 17.25 -7.08
N GLU A 206 -2.04 18.17 -6.30
CA GLU A 206 -1.91 19.59 -6.64
C GLU A 206 -1.21 19.79 -8.01
N SER A 207 -0.09 19.11 -8.24
CA SER A 207 0.65 19.15 -9.52
C SER A 207 -0.20 18.66 -10.70
N ILE A 208 -0.96 17.58 -10.53
CA ILE A 208 -1.90 17.10 -11.56
C ILE A 208 -2.96 18.16 -11.84
N ARG A 209 -3.55 18.76 -10.80
CA ARG A 209 -4.60 19.80 -10.93
C ARG A 209 -4.10 21.08 -11.59
N LYS A 210 -2.83 21.46 -11.38
CA LYS A 210 -2.19 22.59 -12.08
C LYS A 210 -1.98 22.32 -13.58
N LYS A 211 -1.74 21.07 -13.96
CA LYS A 211 -1.60 20.67 -15.36
C LYS A 211 -2.99 20.54 -16.03
N GLN A 212 -3.95 19.96 -15.33
CA GLN A 212 -5.35 19.88 -15.75
C GLN A 212 -6.28 19.81 -14.54
N ALA A 213 -7.09 20.85 -14.31
CA ALA A 213 -7.89 20.98 -13.09
C ALA A 213 -8.99 19.91 -12.97
N ASP A 214 -9.55 19.48 -14.09
CA ASP A 214 -10.62 18.48 -14.17
C ASP A 214 -10.16 17.07 -14.53
N CYS A 215 -8.85 16.80 -14.48
CA CYS A 215 -8.34 15.44 -14.71
C CYS A 215 -8.94 14.48 -13.67
N PRO A 216 -9.59 13.38 -14.05
CA PRO A 216 -10.03 12.38 -13.08
C PRO A 216 -8.83 11.82 -12.33
N ILE A 217 -8.91 11.72 -11.00
CA ILE A 217 -7.85 11.13 -10.17
C ILE A 217 -8.45 10.05 -9.27
N THR A 218 -7.92 8.82 -9.35
CA THR A 218 -8.20 7.76 -8.37
C THR A 218 -6.95 7.43 -7.58
N VAL A 219 -7.05 7.34 -6.26
CA VAL A 219 -5.96 6.86 -5.39
C VAL A 219 -6.27 5.42 -4.97
N VAL A 220 -5.35 4.50 -5.27
CA VAL A 220 -5.47 3.09 -4.92
C VAL A 220 -4.41 2.77 -3.88
N CYS A 221 -4.88 2.46 -2.68
CA CYS A 221 -4.04 2.25 -1.52
C CYS A 221 -4.03 0.78 -1.12
N HIS A 222 -2.88 0.31 -0.66
CA HIS A 222 -2.74 -1.01 -0.05
C HIS A 222 -2.15 -0.89 1.36
N SER A 223 -2.67 -1.67 2.32
CA SER A 223 -2.13 -1.75 3.68
C SER A 223 -1.99 -0.36 4.35
N GLN A 224 -0.86 -0.05 4.98
CA GLN A 224 -0.57 1.27 5.58
C GLN A 224 -0.57 2.43 4.56
N GLY A 225 -0.46 2.14 3.26
CA GLY A 225 -0.68 3.13 2.20
C GLY A 225 -2.09 3.73 2.26
N ASN A 226 -3.07 3.04 2.87
CA ASN A 226 -4.41 3.59 3.14
C ASN A 226 -4.37 4.72 4.16
N ILE A 227 -3.57 4.60 5.23
CA ILE A 227 -3.43 5.67 6.23
C ILE A 227 -2.78 6.91 5.57
N VAL A 228 -1.76 6.71 4.74
CA VAL A 228 -1.15 7.78 3.93
C VAL A 228 -2.17 8.40 2.96
N GLY A 229 -2.91 7.58 2.21
CA GLY A 229 -3.85 8.04 1.19
C GLY A 229 -5.05 8.80 1.75
N ILE A 230 -5.65 8.29 2.84
CA ILE A 230 -6.74 8.95 3.55
C ILE A 230 -6.23 10.27 4.14
N THR A 231 -5.06 10.26 4.80
CA THR A 231 -4.46 11.49 5.35
C THR A 231 -4.15 12.53 4.26
N ALA A 232 -3.70 12.09 3.08
CA ALA A 232 -3.47 12.97 1.94
C ALA A 232 -4.76 13.66 1.45
N ALA A 233 -5.93 13.01 1.58
CA ALA A 233 -7.21 13.66 1.29
C ALA A 233 -7.48 14.83 2.25
N PHE A 234 -7.21 14.66 3.54
CA PHE A 234 -7.35 15.73 4.54
C PHE A 234 -6.37 16.87 4.33
N LEU A 235 -5.09 16.56 4.09
CA LEU A 235 -4.09 17.59 3.80
C LEU A 235 -4.44 18.33 2.51
N GLY A 236 -4.85 17.61 1.46
CA GLY A 236 -5.31 18.18 0.20
C GLY A 236 -6.57 19.03 0.32
N ASP A 237 -7.49 18.69 1.23
CA ASP A 237 -8.70 19.45 1.54
C ASP A 237 -8.41 20.83 2.16
N GLN A 238 -7.28 20.95 2.87
CA GLN A 238 -6.80 22.20 3.48
C GLN A 238 -6.00 23.09 2.51
N LEU A 239 -5.42 22.50 1.46
CA LEU A 239 -4.70 23.27 0.46
C LEU A 239 -5.66 24.17 -0.32
N PRO A 240 -5.23 25.38 -0.73
CA PRO A 240 -6.03 26.22 -1.61
C PRO A 240 -6.27 25.55 -2.95
N ASP A 241 -7.41 25.84 -3.56
CA ASP A 241 -7.67 25.47 -4.95
C ASP A 241 -6.58 26.04 -5.87
N VAL A 242 -6.17 25.24 -6.85
CA VAL A 242 -5.21 25.65 -7.87
C VAL A 242 -5.88 25.85 -9.21
N LYS A 243 -5.27 26.67 -10.08
CA LYS A 243 -5.75 26.89 -11.44
C LYS A 243 -4.87 26.19 -12.45
N ASP A 244 -5.50 25.60 -13.46
CA ASP A 244 -4.78 25.11 -14.62
C ASP A 244 -4.44 26.24 -15.62
N ALA A 245 -3.74 25.90 -16.69
CA ALA A 245 -3.38 26.84 -17.76
C ALA A 245 -4.59 27.49 -18.47
N LYS A 246 -5.80 26.93 -18.30
CA LYS A 246 -7.06 27.47 -18.84
C LYS A 246 -7.82 28.31 -17.80
N GLY A 247 -7.28 28.47 -16.60
CA GLY A 247 -7.89 29.21 -15.50
C GLY A 247 -9.00 28.46 -14.77
N LYS A 248 -9.19 27.16 -15.05
CA LYS A 248 -10.16 26.32 -14.34
C LYS A 248 -9.61 25.98 -12.96
N SER A 249 -10.42 26.15 -11.91
CA SER A 249 -10.04 25.78 -10.54
C SER A 249 -10.16 24.27 -10.33
N GLY A 250 -9.19 23.70 -9.61
CA GLY A 250 -9.15 22.30 -9.22
C GLY A 250 -8.71 22.19 -7.76
N ARG A 251 -9.50 21.46 -6.98
CA ARG A 251 -9.19 21.14 -5.58
C ARG A 251 -8.12 20.05 -5.51
N CYS A 252 -7.23 20.14 -4.53
CA CYS A 252 -6.10 19.22 -4.33
C CYS A 252 -6.50 17.87 -3.69
N VAL A 253 -7.65 17.34 -4.08
CA VAL A 253 -8.23 16.08 -3.58
C VAL A 253 -8.53 15.16 -4.77
N ALA A 254 -8.27 13.85 -4.61
CA ALA A 254 -8.60 12.85 -5.61
C ALA A 254 -10.11 12.62 -5.70
N ASP A 255 -10.59 12.17 -6.85
CA ASP A 255 -12.01 12.02 -7.12
C ASP A 255 -12.58 10.67 -6.69
N ALA A 256 -11.73 9.64 -6.53
CA ALA A 256 -12.15 8.34 -6.00
C ALA A 256 -11.00 7.66 -5.25
N TYR A 257 -11.36 6.76 -4.33
CA TYR A 257 -10.41 5.95 -3.57
C TYR A 257 -10.75 4.47 -3.64
N VAL A 258 -9.73 3.63 -3.82
CA VAL A 258 -9.84 2.18 -3.62
C VAL A 258 -8.92 1.80 -2.47
N LEU A 259 -9.51 1.25 -1.42
CA LEU A 259 -8.83 0.92 -0.17
C LEU A 259 -8.65 -0.58 -0.06
N ALA A 260 -7.47 -1.12 -0.36
CA ALA A 260 -7.19 -2.55 -0.24
C ALA A 260 -6.52 -2.89 1.08
N ASN A 261 -7.10 -3.84 1.83
CA ASN A 261 -6.54 -4.33 3.09
C ASN A 261 -6.24 -3.19 4.08
N ALA A 262 -7.17 -2.22 4.21
CA ALA A 262 -6.98 -1.03 5.03
C ALA A 262 -6.88 -1.34 6.54
N PRO A 263 -5.83 -0.87 7.24
CA PRO A 263 -5.63 -1.10 8.68
C PRO A 263 -6.46 -0.15 9.56
N TYR A 264 -7.15 0.83 8.97
CA TYR A 264 -8.02 1.75 9.72
C TYR A 264 -9.06 0.95 10.50
N SER A 265 -9.21 1.20 11.80
CA SER A 265 -10.01 0.35 12.69
C SER A 265 -11.17 1.11 13.31
N LEU A 266 -12.37 0.50 13.27
CA LEU A 266 -13.59 0.94 13.97
C LEU A 266 -13.99 -0.01 15.11
N VAL A 267 -13.12 -0.94 15.51
CA VAL A 267 -13.39 -1.73 16.71
C VAL A 267 -13.45 -0.80 17.91
N ASP A 268 -14.48 -0.95 18.74
CA ASP A 268 -14.74 -0.08 19.88
C ASP A 268 -13.66 -0.23 20.97
N ASP A 269 -13.61 -1.39 21.65
CA ASP A 269 -12.62 -1.69 22.69
C ASP A 269 -11.50 -2.60 22.17
N LEU A 270 -10.27 -2.06 22.11
CA LEU A 270 -9.03 -2.77 21.79
C LEU A 270 -7.93 -2.45 22.82
N LYS A 271 -8.06 -2.96 24.04
CA LYS A 271 -7.08 -2.76 25.12
C LYS A 271 -5.62 -3.04 24.73
N THR A 272 -5.38 -4.01 23.85
CA THR A 272 -4.04 -4.30 23.31
C THR A 272 -3.48 -3.14 22.50
N ASP A 273 -4.29 -2.47 21.69
CA ASP A 273 -3.92 -1.28 20.91
C ASP A 273 -3.82 -0.04 21.82
N SER A 274 -4.73 0.13 22.79
CA SER A 274 -4.60 1.19 23.81
C SER A 274 -3.27 1.12 24.56
N TRP A 275 -2.75 -0.10 24.76
CA TRP A 275 -1.50 -0.30 25.48
C TRP A 275 -0.29 0.06 24.61
N THR A 276 -0.27 -0.42 23.37
CA THR A 276 0.83 -0.15 22.42
C THR A 276 0.93 1.35 22.13
N GLN A 277 -0.19 2.09 22.23
CA GLN A 277 -0.28 3.53 22.02
C GLN A 277 -0.22 4.39 23.30
N ARG A 278 0.09 3.81 24.47
CA ARG A 278 0.09 4.52 25.76
C ARG A 278 0.99 5.76 25.89
N THR A 279 1.89 5.97 24.93
CA THR A 279 2.78 7.15 24.87
C THR A 279 2.27 8.22 23.91
N ALA A 280 1.32 7.90 23.04
CA ALA A 280 0.61 8.89 22.23
C ALA A 280 -0.30 9.72 23.13
N LYS A 281 -0.46 11.00 22.81
CA LYS A 281 -1.25 11.96 23.59
C LYS A 281 -2.10 12.80 22.65
N ASP A 282 -3.33 13.06 23.04
CA ASP A 282 -4.11 14.14 22.44
C ASP A 282 -3.78 15.51 23.05
N SER A 283 -4.48 16.55 22.58
CA SER A 283 -4.31 17.93 23.04
C SER A 283 -4.67 18.16 24.52
N GLU A 284 -5.47 17.27 25.11
CA GLU A 284 -5.84 17.32 26.54
C GLU A 284 -4.89 16.51 27.41
N GLY A 285 -3.92 15.81 26.80
CA GLY A 285 -2.95 14.97 27.48
C GLY A 285 -3.43 13.56 27.80
N ARG A 286 -4.64 13.18 27.35
CA ARG A 286 -5.14 11.80 27.46
C ARG A 286 -4.28 10.90 26.58
N ARG A 287 -4.05 9.68 27.03
CA ARG A 287 -3.15 8.71 26.40
C ARG A 287 -3.92 7.47 25.95
N GLY A 288 -3.32 6.72 25.02
CA GLY A 288 -3.85 5.43 24.57
C GLY A 288 -4.36 5.48 23.15
N ARG A 289 -5.31 4.61 22.85
CA ARG A 289 -5.91 4.51 21.52
C ARG A 289 -6.90 5.65 21.34
N GLU A 290 -7.05 6.10 20.10
CA GLU A 290 -8.19 6.90 19.70
C GLU A 290 -9.53 6.22 20.03
N THR A 291 -10.48 6.98 20.56
CA THR A 291 -11.84 6.52 20.86
C THR A 291 -12.60 6.10 19.61
N TRP A 292 -13.64 5.29 19.79
CA TRP A 292 -14.51 4.87 18.70
C TRP A 292 -15.17 6.06 18.01
N GLU A 293 -15.65 7.03 18.78
CA GLU A 293 -16.33 8.24 18.29
C GLU A 293 -15.38 9.09 17.41
N ALA A 294 -14.14 9.30 17.85
CA ALA A 294 -13.15 10.06 17.08
C ALA A 294 -12.83 9.39 15.74
N ARG A 295 -12.75 8.05 15.73
CA ARG A 295 -12.53 7.27 14.52
C ARG A 295 -13.73 7.31 13.58
N VAL A 296 -14.94 7.17 14.10
CA VAL A 296 -16.18 7.29 13.30
C VAL A 296 -16.28 8.69 12.68
N HIS A 297 -16.07 9.75 13.47
CA HIS A 297 -16.12 11.13 12.97
C HIS A 297 -15.01 11.41 11.95
N THR A 298 -13.80 10.92 12.16
CA THR A 298 -12.71 11.07 11.18
C THR A 298 -13.03 10.35 9.88
N LEU A 299 -13.53 9.11 9.92
CA LEU A 299 -13.91 8.41 8.70
C LEU A 299 -15.11 9.07 7.99
N SER A 300 -16.06 9.60 8.74
CA SER A 300 -17.17 10.38 8.20
C SER A 300 -16.69 11.66 7.50
N ASN A 301 -15.77 12.41 8.13
CA ASN A 301 -15.16 13.59 7.52
C ASN A 301 -14.37 13.24 6.25
N PHE A 302 -13.72 12.07 6.20
CA PHE A 302 -13.10 11.59 4.96
C PHE A 302 -14.15 11.38 3.86
N PHE A 303 -15.26 10.70 4.16
CA PHE A 303 -16.35 10.53 3.20
C PHE A 303 -16.93 11.88 2.75
N ASP A 304 -17.08 12.87 3.62
CA ASP A 304 -17.51 14.23 3.24
C ASP A 304 -16.57 14.90 2.23
N ILE A 305 -15.25 14.77 2.45
CA ILE A 305 -14.22 15.31 1.55
C ILE A 305 -14.36 14.69 0.15
N ILE A 306 -14.58 13.38 0.09
CA ILE A 306 -14.71 12.63 -1.17
C ILE A 306 -16.07 12.88 -1.82
N ARG A 307 -17.17 12.92 -1.06
CA ARG A 307 -18.52 13.24 -1.53
C ARG A 307 -18.59 14.59 -2.23
N ALA A 308 -17.85 15.58 -1.74
CA ALA A 308 -17.77 16.90 -2.38
C ALA A 308 -17.31 16.84 -3.85
N ARG A 309 -16.59 15.78 -4.24
CA ARG A 309 -16.11 15.53 -5.61
C ARG A 309 -17.23 15.14 -6.59
N PHE A 310 -18.41 14.71 -6.11
CA PHE A 310 -19.56 14.41 -6.98
C PHE A 310 -19.88 15.55 -7.95
N SER A 311 -19.90 16.79 -7.43
CA SER A 311 -20.22 17.99 -8.22
C SER A 311 -19.21 18.32 -9.31
N GLN A 312 -18.05 17.65 -9.31
CA GLN A 312 -16.93 17.92 -10.21
C GLN A 312 -16.84 16.91 -11.36
N GLU A 313 -17.69 15.87 -11.36
CA GLU A 313 -17.72 14.89 -12.44
C GLU A 313 -18.26 15.54 -13.73
N PRO A 314 -17.52 15.46 -14.86
CA PRO A 314 -17.97 15.98 -16.14
C PRO A 314 -19.27 15.32 -16.62
N THR A 315 -20.05 16.00 -17.44
CA THR A 315 -21.26 15.41 -18.03
C THR A 315 -20.89 14.34 -19.07
N PRO A 316 -21.76 13.37 -19.38
CA PRO A 316 -21.53 12.44 -20.50
C PRO A 316 -21.25 13.18 -21.81
N GLU A 317 -21.91 14.32 -22.05
CA GLU A 317 -21.73 15.17 -23.23
C GLU A 317 -20.32 15.79 -23.31
N ASP A 318 -19.65 15.99 -22.17
CA ASP A 318 -18.26 16.46 -22.11
C ASP A 318 -17.24 15.34 -22.40
N ILE A 319 -17.62 14.07 -22.21
CA ILE A 319 -16.73 12.90 -22.28
C ILE A 319 -16.85 12.18 -23.62
N ASP A 320 -18.07 11.89 -24.06
CA ASP A 320 -18.35 11.03 -25.22
C ASP A 320 -17.72 11.53 -26.53
N PRO A 321 -17.62 12.85 -26.83
CA PRO A 321 -16.93 13.33 -28.03
C PRO A 321 -15.45 12.91 -28.13
N GLU A 322 -14.82 12.62 -26.99
CA GLU A 322 -13.40 12.27 -26.90
C GLU A 322 -13.18 10.78 -26.60
N MET A 323 -14.12 10.11 -25.93
CA MET A 323 -13.91 8.76 -25.40
C MET A 323 -14.90 7.71 -25.87
N SER A 324 -16.06 8.07 -26.43
CA SER A 324 -17.05 7.07 -26.85
C SER A 324 -16.50 6.15 -27.95
N ASN A 325 -16.84 4.86 -27.88
CA ASN A 325 -16.56 3.91 -28.95
C ASN A 325 -17.75 2.97 -29.14
N MET A 326 -18.42 3.09 -30.28
CA MET A 326 -19.60 2.29 -30.61
C MET A 326 -19.29 1.01 -31.39
N CYS A 327 -18.01 0.69 -31.61
CA CYS A 327 -17.61 -0.52 -32.30
C CYS A 327 -17.98 -1.76 -31.46
N THR A 328 -18.72 -2.69 -32.08
CA THR A 328 -19.09 -3.97 -31.47
C THR A 328 -17.88 -4.89 -31.38
N SER A 329 -17.78 -5.65 -30.28
CA SER A 329 -16.70 -6.62 -30.07
C SER A 329 -17.27 -8.00 -29.79
N SER A 330 -16.50 -9.03 -30.12
CA SER A 330 -16.78 -10.41 -29.73
C SER A 330 -16.54 -10.69 -28.24
N LYS A 331 -15.72 -9.86 -27.57
CA LYS A 331 -15.24 -10.07 -26.18
C LYS A 331 -15.44 -8.86 -25.26
N GLY A 332 -16.02 -7.78 -25.78
CA GLY A 332 -16.21 -6.52 -25.06
C GLY A 332 -17.55 -5.89 -25.42
N LYS A 333 -17.70 -4.63 -25.04
CA LYS A 333 -18.91 -3.84 -25.27
C LYS A 333 -18.57 -2.46 -25.85
N PRO A 334 -19.52 -1.82 -26.54
CA PRO A 334 -19.47 -0.38 -26.79
C PRO A 334 -19.31 0.42 -25.50
N TYR A 335 -18.70 1.60 -25.59
CA TYR A 335 -18.56 2.53 -24.48
C TYR A 335 -19.25 3.87 -24.77
N LYS A 336 -20.09 4.27 -23.81
CA LYS A 336 -20.61 5.63 -23.60
C LYS A 336 -20.59 5.93 -22.11
N ALA A 337 -20.32 7.17 -21.73
CA ALA A 337 -20.18 7.57 -20.34
C ALA A 337 -21.47 7.37 -19.52
N ALA A 338 -22.65 7.65 -20.09
CA ALA A 338 -23.93 7.46 -19.40
C ALA A 338 -24.22 5.99 -19.08
N ASP A 339 -24.00 5.09 -20.06
CA ASP A 339 -24.23 3.64 -19.92
C ASP A 339 -23.22 3.01 -18.95
N ASP A 340 -21.95 3.42 -19.01
CA ASP A 340 -20.91 2.99 -18.08
C ASP A 340 -21.24 3.38 -16.64
N ARG A 341 -21.67 4.64 -16.42
CA ARG A 341 -22.13 5.11 -15.10
C ARG A 341 -23.30 4.31 -14.61
N GLN A 342 -24.34 4.10 -15.42
CA GLN A 342 -25.51 3.33 -15.01
C GLN A 342 -25.16 1.90 -14.60
N THR A 343 -24.14 1.30 -15.23
CA THR A 343 -23.76 -0.09 -14.98
C THR A 343 -22.78 -0.25 -13.82
N HIS A 344 -21.82 0.68 -13.68
CA HIS A 344 -20.67 0.53 -12.78
C HIS A 344 -20.48 1.68 -11.78
N GLY A 345 -21.27 2.75 -11.90
CA GLY A 345 -21.22 3.89 -11.00
C GLY A 345 -21.88 3.60 -9.65
N LEU A 346 -21.46 4.35 -8.64
CA LEU A 346 -22.13 4.43 -7.36
C LEU A 346 -23.51 5.08 -7.54
N GLN A 347 -24.55 4.42 -7.04
CA GLN A 347 -25.88 4.99 -7.01
C GLN A 347 -25.98 6.02 -5.88
N VAL A 348 -26.29 7.27 -6.22
CA VAL A 348 -26.44 8.37 -5.27
C VAL A 348 -27.74 9.13 -5.50
N TRP A 349 -28.39 9.56 -4.43
CA TRP A 349 -29.57 10.41 -4.52
C TRP A 349 -29.17 11.86 -4.81
N GLY A 350 -29.79 12.51 -5.80
CA GLY A 350 -29.47 13.91 -6.07
C GLY A 350 -30.17 14.54 -7.27
N LYS A 351 -29.71 15.75 -7.62
CA LYS A 351 -30.21 16.47 -8.79
C LYS A 351 -29.74 15.76 -10.07
N THR A 352 -30.66 15.41 -10.96
CA THR A 352 -30.35 14.67 -12.20
C THR A 352 -30.44 15.60 -13.41
N SER A 353 -29.51 15.47 -14.36
CA SER A 353 -29.68 15.97 -15.73
C SER A 353 -30.45 14.97 -16.61
N MET A 354 -30.76 13.78 -16.08
CA MET A 354 -31.27 12.61 -16.82
C MET A 354 -32.77 12.30 -16.60
N GLY A 355 -33.50 13.12 -15.85
CA GLY A 355 -34.93 12.88 -15.57
C GLY A 355 -35.79 14.16 -15.63
N PRO A 356 -37.09 14.05 -15.98
CA PRO A 356 -37.97 15.20 -16.20
C PRO A 356 -38.27 16.03 -14.93
N SER A 357 -38.02 15.50 -13.74
CA SER A 357 -38.27 16.15 -12.44
C SER A 357 -37.03 16.78 -11.78
N GLY A 358 -35.85 16.66 -12.39
CA GLY A 358 -34.60 17.22 -11.87
C GLY A 358 -34.06 16.58 -10.58
N TYR A 359 -34.76 15.64 -9.93
CA TYR A 359 -34.32 14.92 -8.73
C TYR A 359 -34.59 13.41 -8.83
N GLY A 360 -33.64 12.58 -8.39
CA GLY A 360 -33.72 11.12 -8.40
C GLY A 360 -32.37 10.43 -8.16
N ASN A 361 -32.35 9.10 -8.30
CA ASN A 361 -31.09 8.35 -8.27
C ASN A 361 -30.24 8.68 -9.51
N THR A 362 -28.97 9.00 -9.29
CA THR A 362 -27.94 9.18 -10.31
C THR A 362 -26.81 8.19 -10.10
N TYR A 363 -26.01 7.94 -11.13
CA TYR A 363 -24.85 7.06 -11.02
C TYR A 363 -23.57 7.83 -11.32
N ARG A 364 -22.56 7.66 -10.46
CA ARG A 364 -21.33 8.45 -10.49
C ARG A 364 -20.10 7.58 -10.35
N THR A 365 -19.01 7.98 -10.99
CA THR A 365 -17.69 7.36 -10.76
C THR A 365 -16.83 8.18 -9.82
N TYR A 366 -17.13 9.49 -9.70
CA TYR A 366 -16.48 10.40 -8.76
C TYR A 366 -17.15 10.31 -7.39
N GLY A 367 -16.43 10.77 -6.37
CA GLY A 367 -16.78 10.76 -4.96
C GLY A 367 -17.04 9.37 -4.37
N ARG A 368 -16.49 8.33 -4.99
CA ARG A 368 -16.63 6.94 -4.53
C ARG A 368 -15.40 6.50 -3.74
N VAL A 369 -15.64 5.84 -2.62
CA VAL A 369 -14.66 5.05 -1.87
C VAL A 369 -15.06 3.59 -1.97
N THR A 370 -14.17 2.72 -2.46
CA THR A 370 -14.42 1.28 -2.55
C THR A 370 -13.41 0.52 -1.70
N LEU A 371 -13.89 -0.23 -0.70
CA LEU A 371 -13.06 -1.09 0.15
C LEU A 371 -12.91 -2.47 -0.49
N TYR A 372 -11.67 -2.92 -0.65
CA TYR A 372 -11.36 -4.33 -0.94
C TYR A 372 -10.99 -5.03 0.36
N CYS A 373 -11.93 -5.86 0.82
CA CYS A 373 -11.82 -6.61 2.05
C CYS A 373 -11.37 -8.04 1.78
N CYS A 374 -10.40 -8.54 2.57
CA CYS A 374 -10.02 -9.95 2.62
C CYS A 374 -10.26 -10.50 4.03
N PRO A 375 -11.35 -11.26 4.26
CA PRO A 375 -11.67 -11.88 5.54
C PRO A 375 -10.55 -12.73 6.15
N HIS A 376 -9.70 -13.31 5.30
CA HIS A 376 -8.58 -14.17 5.69
C HIS A 376 -7.23 -13.45 5.75
N ASP A 377 -7.22 -12.10 5.76
CA ASP A 377 -5.99 -11.32 5.95
C ASP A 377 -5.46 -11.44 7.40
N GLN A 378 -4.36 -12.16 7.59
CA GLN A 378 -3.73 -12.38 8.91
C GLN A 378 -2.88 -11.19 9.39
N VAL A 379 -2.57 -10.22 8.55
CA VAL A 379 -1.85 -9.02 8.99
C VAL A 379 -2.83 -8.01 9.58
N ILE A 380 -3.92 -7.76 8.87
CA ILE A 380 -4.90 -6.74 9.26
C ILE A 380 -5.86 -7.23 10.36
N SER A 381 -5.98 -8.55 10.53
CA SER A 381 -6.71 -9.18 11.65
C SER A 381 -5.94 -9.29 12.96
N ALA A 382 -4.67 -8.84 12.99
CA ALA A 382 -3.88 -8.85 14.22
C ALA A 382 -4.66 -8.19 15.37
N THR A 383 -4.59 -8.75 16.57
CA THR A 383 -5.40 -8.32 17.73
C THR A 383 -5.15 -6.87 18.15
N THR A 384 -4.06 -6.25 17.71
CA THR A 384 -3.71 -4.83 17.92
C THR A 384 -4.15 -3.91 16.78
N VAL A 385 -4.74 -4.42 15.70
CA VAL A 385 -5.11 -3.64 14.51
C VAL A 385 -6.60 -3.77 14.25
N GLN A 386 -7.02 -5.00 13.91
CA GLN A 386 -8.38 -5.35 13.51
C GLN A 386 -9.03 -4.35 12.54
N GLY A 387 -8.36 -4.03 11.44
CA GLY A 387 -8.78 -2.99 10.49
C GLY A 387 -9.99 -3.35 9.59
N ILE A 388 -10.57 -2.36 8.92
CA ILE A 388 -11.69 -2.55 7.99
C ILE A 388 -11.29 -3.42 6.77
N GLY A 389 -10.00 -3.50 6.44
CA GLY A 389 -9.46 -4.33 5.38
C GLY A 389 -9.67 -5.84 5.56
N TRP A 390 -9.84 -6.32 6.80
CA TRP A 390 -10.18 -7.72 7.06
C TRP A 390 -11.62 -7.91 7.54
N ARG A 391 -12.24 -6.89 8.17
CA ARG A 391 -13.62 -6.95 8.72
C ARG A 391 -14.71 -6.52 7.75
N GLY A 392 -14.39 -5.64 6.81
CA GLY A 392 -15.38 -4.79 6.16
C GLY A 392 -16.03 -3.82 7.15
N LEU A 393 -17.09 -3.15 6.69
CA LEU A 393 -17.99 -2.37 7.53
C LEU A 393 -19.37 -3.03 7.56
N THR A 394 -19.99 -3.09 8.74
CA THR A 394 -21.41 -3.46 8.91
C THR A 394 -22.33 -2.35 8.43
N GLU A 395 -23.61 -2.64 8.22
CA GLU A 395 -24.63 -1.62 7.90
C GLU A 395 -24.66 -0.50 8.96
N TYR A 396 -24.54 -0.84 10.24
CA TYR A 396 -24.47 0.12 11.34
C TYR A 396 -23.21 1.00 11.27
N GLU A 397 -22.03 0.42 11.04
CA GLU A 397 -20.80 1.22 10.89
C GLU A 397 -20.85 2.13 9.64
N ILE A 398 -21.48 1.69 8.55
CA ILE A 398 -21.72 2.50 7.35
C ILE A 398 -22.68 3.66 7.69
N GLU A 399 -23.73 3.42 8.45
CA GLU A 399 -24.67 4.46 8.90
C GLU A 399 -23.99 5.49 9.81
N CYS A 400 -23.29 5.05 10.86
CA CYS A 400 -22.61 5.92 11.81
C CYS A 400 -21.53 6.80 11.15
N THR A 401 -20.88 6.29 10.10
CA THR A 401 -19.87 7.04 9.34
C THR A 401 -20.48 7.89 8.23
N ALA A 402 -21.81 7.85 8.05
CA ALA A 402 -22.53 8.46 6.94
C ALA A 402 -21.97 8.03 5.57
N GLY A 403 -21.59 6.76 5.42
CA GLY A 403 -20.96 6.23 4.20
C GLY A 403 -21.93 5.83 3.08
N ALA A 404 -23.24 5.74 3.34
CA ALA A 404 -24.21 5.05 2.47
C ALA A 404 -24.25 5.52 0.98
N ASP A 405 -23.91 6.77 0.70
CA ASP A 405 -23.92 7.36 -0.65
C ASP A 405 -22.52 7.60 -1.21
N CYS A 406 -21.46 7.18 -0.52
CA CYS A 406 -20.05 7.44 -0.86
C CYS A 406 -19.19 6.16 -0.82
N PHE A 407 -19.56 5.20 0.03
CA PHE A 407 -18.80 4.00 0.33
C PHE A 407 -19.41 2.77 -0.32
N THR A 408 -18.56 1.85 -0.77
CA THR A 408 -18.92 0.51 -1.22
C THR A 408 -17.84 -0.49 -0.81
N GLN A 409 -18.14 -1.78 -0.78
CA GLN A 409 -17.15 -2.80 -0.47
C GLN A 409 -17.29 -4.09 -1.30
N ARG A 410 -16.13 -4.70 -1.57
CA ARG A 410 -16.00 -6.00 -2.24
C ARG A 410 -15.23 -6.95 -1.33
N VAL A 411 -15.68 -8.19 -1.27
CA VAL A 411 -15.01 -9.25 -0.52
C VAL A 411 -14.25 -10.18 -1.45
N PHE A 412 -12.95 -10.29 -1.22
CA PHE A 412 -12.05 -11.24 -1.87
C PHE A 412 -11.83 -12.40 -0.90
N ALA A 413 -12.50 -13.52 -1.15
CA ALA A 413 -12.39 -14.72 -0.34
C ALA A 413 -12.47 -15.99 -1.20
N SER A 414 -11.84 -17.06 -0.72
CA SER A 414 -11.86 -18.36 -1.39
C SER A 414 -13.28 -18.88 -1.57
N GLY A 415 -13.65 -19.24 -2.81
CA GLY A 415 -14.98 -19.77 -3.11
C GLY A 415 -16.11 -18.73 -3.10
N TYR A 416 -15.79 -17.44 -2.97
CA TYR A 416 -16.74 -16.34 -3.06
C TYR A 416 -16.60 -15.59 -4.39
N LEU A 417 -17.72 -15.13 -4.96
CA LEU A 417 -17.76 -14.50 -6.28
C LEU A 417 -17.64 -12.98 -6.15
N VAL A 418 -16.46 -12.44 -6.44
CA VAL A 418 -16.22 -10.99 -6.47
C VAL A 418 -17.01 -10.38 -7.63
N GLY A 419 -17.75 -9.30 -7.35
CA GLY A 419 -18.51 -8.57 -8.37
C GLY A 419 -19.87 -9.14 -8.71
N GLN A 420 -20.39 -10.05 -7.88
CA GLN A 420 -21.78 -10.49 -7.96
C GLN A 420 -22.78 -9.32 -7.79
N LYS A 421 -24.07 -9.59 -8.04
CA LYS A 421 -25.11 -8.56 -7.90
C LYS A 421 -25.14 -8.03 -6.45
N PRO A 422 -25.19 -6.70 -6.25
CA PRO A 422 -25.25 -6.14 -4.89
C PRO A 422 -26.58 -6.44 -4.20
N GLY A 423 -26.59 -6.33 -2.87
CA GLY A 423 -27.75 -6.56 -2.01
C GLY A 423 -27.73 -7.85 -1.20
N GLU A 424 -26.60 -8.58 -1.22
CA GLU A 424 -26.38 -9.74 -0.35
C GLU A 424 -25.45 -9.38 0.81
N LEU A 425 -25.48 -10.21 1.87
CA LEU A 425 -24.52 -10.15 2.97
C LEU A 425 -23.41 -11.18 2.77
N TYR A 426 -22.18 -10.82 3.13
CA TYR A 426 -21.10 -11.77 3.36
C TYR A 426 -21.04 -12.11 4.85
N ASP A 427 -21.44 -13.32 5.21
CA ASP A 427 -21.40 -13.90 6.56
C ASP A 427 -20.06 -14.61 6.76
N TYR A 428 -19.23 -14.13 7.68
CA TYR A 428 -17.85 -14.59 7.83
C TYR A 428 -17.75 -16.08 8.16
N THR A 429 -18.70 -16.60 8.92
CA THR A 429 -18.71 -18.00 9.32
C THR A 429 -19.25 -18.87 8.20
N LYS A 430 -20.39 -18.51 7.59
CA LYS A 430 -21.05 -19.35 6.57
C LYS A 430 -20.38 -19.29 5.21
N ASN A 431 -19.76 -18.17 4.86
CA ASN A 431 -19.03 -18.00 3.60
C ASN A 431 -17.56 -18.43 3.69
N ASP A 432 -17.06 -18.82 4.87
CA ASP A 432 -15.74 -19.42 4.97
C ASP A 432 -15.64 -20.70 4.13
N TRP A 433 -14.57 -20.81 3.35
CA TRP A 433 -14.34 -21.93 2.44
C TRP A 433 -14.25 -23.31 3.14
N ARG A 434 -13.99 -23.32 4.45
CA ARG A 434 -13.91 -24.52 5.30
C ARG A 434 -15.17 -24.74 6.13
N TYR A 435 -16.18 -23.86 6.06
CA TYR A 435 -17.42 -24.01 6.82
C TYR A 435 -18.07 -25.38 6.57
N LYS A 436 -18.20 -26.19 7.63
CA LYS A 436 -18.69 -27.59 7.62
C LYS A 436 -17.88 -28.57 6.74
N LYS A 437 -16.74 -28.15 6.19
CA LYS A 437 -15.93 -28.91 5.22
C LYS A 437 -14.50 -29.18 5.71
N GLY A 438 -13.93 -28.26 6.50
CA GLY A 438 -12.55 -28.29 6.95
C GLY A 438 -12.28 -29.33 8.04
N LYS A 439 -11.04 -29.85 8.08
CA LYS A 439 -10.56 -30.74 9.14
C LYS A 439 -10.02 -29.95 10.34
N THR A 440 -9.39 -28.80 10.11
CA THR A 440 -8.81 -27.97 11.17
C THR A 440 -9.88 -27.09 11.83
N LYS A 441 -9.85 -27.01 13.16
CA LYS A 441 -10.80 -26.21 13.96
C LYS A 441 -10.51 -24.70 13.86
N GLY A 442 -11.56 -23.89 14.01
CA GLY A 442 -11.46 -22.43 14.07
C GLY A 442 -11.44 -21.76 12.69
N PHE A 443 -11.45 -20.42 12.68
CA PHE A 443 -11.57 -19.59 11.48
C PHE A 443 -10.28 -19.42 10.67
N TRP A 444 -9.12 -19.64 11.28
CA TRP A 444 -7.83 -19.46 10.61
C TRP A 444 -7.29 -20.76 9.99
N TYR A 445 -6.77 -20.64 8.77
CA TYR A 445 -5.98 -21.67 8.11
C TYR A 445 -4.77 -21.04 7.40
N PRO A 446 -3.53 -21.49 7.68
CA PRO A 446 -3.14 -22.27 8.85
C PRO A 446 -3.62 -21.60 10.17
N PRO A 447 -3.76 -22.35 11.28
CA PRO A 447 -4.17 -21.79 12.56
C PRO A 447 -3.34 -20.55 12.94
N SER A 448 -3.99 -19.57 13.58
CA SER A 448 -3.31 -18.38 14.10
C SER A 448 -2.10 -18.79 14.95
N PRO A 449 -0.93 -18.16 14.79
CA PRO A 449 0.18 -18.37 15.70
C PRO A 449 -0.23 -18.01 17.12
N GLU A 450 0.31 -18.74 18.09
CA GLU A 450 0.14 -18.49 19.52
C GLU A 450 1.27 -17.58 20.02
N ALA A 451 0.96 -16.57 20.82
CA ALA A 451 2.00 -15.78 21.50
C ALA A 451 2.77 -16.64 22.51
N GLN A 452 4.10 -16.48 22.57
CA GLN A 452 4.96 -17.27 23.48
C GLN A 452 5.97 -16.38 24.21
N PHE A 453 6.00 -16.50 25.54
CA PHE A 453 6.94 -15.80 26.40
C PHE A 453 8.29 -16.55 26.53
N SER A 454 9.41 -15.89 26.21
CA SER A 454 10.77 -16.43 26.32
C SER A 454 11.65 -15.66 27.32
N ILE A 455 12.01 -16.35 28.41
CA ILE A 455 12.90 -15.79 29.45
C ILE A 455 14.32 -15.56 28.92
N ILE A 456 14.82 -16.45 28.05
CA ILE A 456 16.18 -16.37 27.50
C ILE A 456 16.32 -15.13 26.61
N LYS A 457 15.34 -14.87 25.74
CA LYS A 457 15.33 -13.67 24.89
C LYS A 457 15.28 -12.38 25.73
N SER A 458 14.47 -12.37 26.79
CA SER A 458 14.33 -11.24 27.71
C SER A 458 15.62 -10.88 28.44
N LEU A 459 16.45 -11.89 28.76
CA LEU A 459 17.76 -11.70 29.38
C LEU A 459 18.83 -11.26 28.37
N GLN A 460 18.72 -11.66 27.11
CA GLN A 460 19.68 -11.33 26.04
C GLN A 460 19.52 -9.90 25.53
N SER A 461 18.33 -9.31 25.59
CA SER A 461 18.04 -7.98 25.05
C SER A 461 18.35 -6.82 26.02
N ARG A 462 18.95 -7.08 27.19
CA ARG A 462 19.14 -6.08 28.25
C ARG A 462 20.55 -6.04 28.80
N THR A 463 20.95 -4.84 29.23
CA THR A 463 22.33 -4.54 29.65
C THR A 463 22.45 -4.14 31.12
N THR A 464 21.34 -3.98 31.86
CA THR A 464 21.36 -3.48 33.26
C THR A 464 20.83 -4.48 34.29
N LEU A 465 21.30 -4.36 35.54
CA LEU A 465 20.90 -5.24 36.64
C LEU A 465 19.45 -5.02 37.13
N GLN A 466 18.93 -3.79 37.04
CA GLN A 466 17.54 -3.47 37.40
C GLN A 466 16.55 -4.19 36.48
N ASP A 467 16.85 -4.19 35.19
CA ASP A 467 16.13 -4.90 34.14
C ASP A 467 16.04 -6.42 34.40
N MET A 468 17.17 -7.03 34.78
CA MET A 468 17.24 -8.46 35.12
C MET A 468 16.39 -8.83 36.34
N TRP A 469 16.30 -7.95 37.33
CA TRP A 469 15.49 -8.17 38.54
C TRP A 469 13.98 -8.10 38.25
N GLY A 470 13.58 -7.22 37.31
CA GLY A 470 12.21 -7.19 36.77
C GLY A 470 11.80 -8.49 36.10
N ILE A 471 12.67 -9.12 35.32
CA ILE A 471 12.42 -10.42 34.66
C ILE A 471 12.17 -11.54 35.66
N TRP A 472 12.92 -11.56 36.77
CA TRP A 472 12.77 -12.59 37.81
C TRP A 472 11.39 -12.54 38.49
N LYS A 473 10.83 -11.33 38.69
CA LYS A 473 9.45 -11.15 39.19
C LYS A 473 8.39 -11.59 38.18
N MET A 474 8.71 -11.59 36.89
CA MET A 474 7.78 -11.90 35.78
C MET A 474 7.63 -13.38 35.45
N ARG A 475 8.37 -14.27 36.12
CA ARG A 475 8.25 -15.73 35.92
C ARG A 475 6.80 -16.20 36.04
N GLY A 476 6.00 -15.60 36.92
CA GLY A 476 4.57 -15.90 37.09
C GLY A 476 3.69 -15.52 35.89
N ILE A 477 3.82 -14.29 35.39
CA ILE A 477 3.01 -13.80 34.25
C ILE A 477 3.45 -14.46 32.93
N GLY A 478 4.76 -14.63 32.72
CA GLY A 478 5.28 -15.37 31.58
C GLY A 478 4.80 -16.83 31.56
N THR A 479 4.65 -17.44 32.75
CA THR A 479 4.02 -18.77 32.89
C THR A 479 2.55 -18.72 32.50
N LEU A 480 1.78 -17.70 32.92
CA LEU A 480 0.38 -17.53 32.53
C LEU A 480 0.19 -17.34 31.02
N VAL A 481 1.04 -16.53 30.35
CA VAL A 481 1.00 -16.37 28.89
C VAL A 481 1.37 -17.67 28.18
N ASN A 482 2.40 -18.38 28.66
CA ASN A 482 2.80 -19.67 28.08
C ASN A 482 1.80 -20.80 28.33
N ILE A 483 0.99 -20.70 29.39
CA ILE A 483 -0.15 -21.59 29.67
C ILE A 483 -1.35 -21.22 28.79
N GLY A 484 -1.70 -19.93 28.72
CA GLY A 484 -2.90 -19.44 28.05
C GLY A 484 -2.78 -19.30 26.53
N ARG A 485 -1.55 -19.13 26.02
CA ARG A 485 -1.19 -19.11 24.60
C ARG A 485 -2.18 -18.36 23.69
N PRO A 486 -2.44 -17.06 23.97
CA PRO A 486 -3.44 -16.31 23.22
C PRO A 486 -3.07 -16.22 21.73
N ALA A 487 -4.09 -16.28 20.88
CA ALA A 487 -3.94 -16.15 19.43
C ALA A 487 -3.50 -14.73 19.04
N VAL A 488 -2.60 -14.62 18.06
CA VAL A 488 -2.14 -13.33 17.51
C VAL A 488 -3.20 -12.67 16.62
N ASN A 489 -4.06 -13.47 15.98
CA ASN A 489 -5.14 -13.01 15.11
C ASN A 489 -6.50 -13.05 15.83
N ALA A 490 -7.30 -12.00 15.62
CA ALA A 490 -8.69 -11.98 16.07
C ALA A 490 -9.53 -12.98 15.28
N THR A 491 -10.61 -13.49 15.88
CA THR A 491 -11.59 -14.34 15.20
C THR A 491 -12.88 -13.52 15.03
N PRO A 492 -13.51 -13.52 13.84
CA PRO A 492 -14.76 -12.80 13.65
C PRO A 492 -15.84 -13.40 14.56
N PRO A 493 -16.71 -12.59 15.20
CA PRO A 493 -17.88 -13.10 15.90
C PRO A 493 -18.80 -13.90 14.97
N ASP A 494 -19.49 -14.92 15.48
CA ASP A 494 -20.37 -15.78 14.67
C ASP A 494 -21.53 -15.04 13.98
N TRP A 495 -21.89 -13.87 14.47
CA TRP A 495 -22.94 -13.01 13.90
C TRP A 495 -22.40 -12.00 12.87
N TRP A 496 -21.08 -11.90 12.70
CA TRP A 496 -20.47 -10.86 11.88
C TRP A 496 -20.76 -11.08 10.39
N ALA A 497 -21.51 -10.15 9.81
CA ALA A 497 -21.83 -10.12 8.39
C ALA A 497 -21.79 -8.68 7.88
N ILE A 498 -21.38 -8.51 6.63
CA ILE A 498 -21.22 -7.19 6.00
C ILE A 498 -21.99 -7.12 4.68
N PRO A 499 -22.59 -5.96 4.32
CA PRO A 499 -23.27 -5.81 3.05
C PRO A 499 -22.31 -5.79 1.87
N ILE A 500 -22.71 -6.40 0.76
CA ILE A 500 -22.01 -6.33 -0.53
C ILE A 500 -22.84 -5.43 -1.44
N ASP A 501 -22.38 -4.18 -1.54
CA ASP A 501 -23.08 -3.05 -2.15
C ASP A 501 -22.35 -2.48 -3.38
N ALA A 502 -21.11 -2.91 -3.63
CA ALA A 502 -20.35 -2.48 -4.79
C ALA A 502 -21.05 -2.88 -6.11
N PRO A 503 -21.05 -2.00 -7.14
CA PRO A 503 -21.69 -2.30 -8.41
C PRO A 503 -21.24 -3.61 -9.02
N LYS A 504 -22.18 -4.30 -9.70
CA LYS A 504 -21.92 -5.56 -10.40
C LYS A 504 -20.80 -5.38 -11.44
N LEU A 505 -19.92 -6.37 -11.52
CA LEU A 505 -18.84 -6.42 -12.53
C LEU A 505 -19.33 -7.14 -13.79
N ASP A 506 -18.78 -6.78 -14.95
CA ASP A 506 -19.09 -7.44 -16.22
C ASP A 506 -18.80 -8.95 -16.16
N HIS A 507 -17.72 -9.31 -15.47
CA HIS A 507 -17.30 -10.68 -15.23
C HIS A 507 -17.06 -10.90 -13.74
N PRO A 508 -18.08 -11.35 -13.00
CA PRO A 508 -17.87 -11.81 -11.63
C PRO A 508 -16.89 -12.99 -11.62
N PHE A 509 -15.98 -13.04 -10.64
CA PHE A 509 -14.88 -14.00 -10.63
C PHE A 509 -14.55 -14.50 -9.22
N THR A 510 -14.00 -15.71 -9.12
CA THR A 510 -13.41 -16.22 -7.88
C THR A 510 -11.95 -15.74 -7.80
N PRO A 511 -11.52 -15.14 -6.68
CA PRO A 511 -10.15 -14.64 -6.58
C PRO A 511 -9.14 -15.80 -6.52
N VAL A 512 -7.92 -15.53 -6.98
CA VAL A 512 -6.83 -16.50 -7.05
C VAL A 512 -5.54 -15.87 -6.54
N ALA A 513 -4.83 -16.57 -5.67
CA ALA A 513 -3.54 -16.13 -5.17
C ALA A 513 -2.43 -16.42 -6.19
N MET A 514 -1.53 -15.44 -6.32
CA MET A 514 -0.35 -15.53 -7.17
C MET A 514 0.89 -15.53 -6.28
N LYS A 515 1.84 -16.42 -6.58
CA LYS A 515 3.13 -16.49 -5.93
C LYS A 515 4.23 -16.62 -6.98
N PHE A 516 5.21 -15.73 -6.92
CA PHE A 516 6.34 -15.67 -7.86
C PHE A 516 5.91 -15.66 -9.35
N GLY A 517 4.82 -14.93 -9.64
CA GLY A 517 4.28 -14.78 -11.01
C GLY A 517 3.42 -15.95 -11.50
N SER A 518 3.14 -16.96 -10.67
CA SER A 518 2.28 -18.10 -11.02
C SER A 518 1.13 -18.28 -10.03
N PRO A 519 -0.03 -18.82 -10.45
CA PRO A 519 -1.07 -19.21 -9.52
C PRO A 519 -0.54 -20.23 -8.50
N ILE A 520 -0.97 -20.11 -7.25
CA ILE A 520 -0.60 -21.10 -6.22
C ILE A 520 -1.20 -22.48 -6.55
N ALA A 521 -0.57 -23.53 -6.02
CA ALA A 521 -1.21 -24.83 -5.97
C ALA A 521 -2.45 -24.76 -5.06
N PRO A 522 -3.53 -25.52 -5.36
CA PRO A 522 -4.70 -25.58 -4.50
C PRO A 522 -4.32 -25.99 -3.06
N VAL A 523 -4.86 -25.26 -2.10
CA VAL A 523 -4.68 -25.52 -0.68
C VAL A 523 -5.87 -26.33 -0.17
N HIS A 524 -5.62 -27.38 0.61
CA HIS A 524 -6.64 -28.30 1.08
C HIS A 524 -6.69 -28.38 2.61
N ASP A 525 -7.90 -28.35 3.17
CA ASP A 525 -8.16 -28.69 4.58
C ASP A 525 -9.11 -29.90 4.67
N GLY A 526 -8.56 -31.09 4.44
CA GLY A 526 -9.36 -32.29 4.22
C GLY A 526 -9.88 -32.43 2.79
N PRO A 527 -10.64 -33.50 2.47
CA PRO A 527 -11.01 -33.83 1.10
C PRO A 527 -12.09 -32.90 0.50
N ALA A 528 -12.84 -32.18 1.33
CA ALA A 528 -14.01 -31.39 0.91
C ALA A 528 -13.78 -29.87 0.95
N ALA A 529 -12.65 -29.39 1.48
CA ALA A 529 -12.30 -27.97 1.52
C ALA A 529 -11.07 -27.71 0.64
N THR A 530 -11.25 -26.92 -0.42
CA THR A 530 -10.18 -26.52 -1.33
C THR A 530 -10.22 -25.02 -1.55
N SER A 531 -9.04 -24.40 -1.58
CA SER A 531 -8.85 -22.97 -1.77
C SER A 531 -7.84 -22.72 -2.90
N LEU A 532 -8.11 -21.70 -3.71
CA LEU A 532 -7.18 -21.13 -4.69
C LEU A 532 -6.69 -19.73 -4.30
N PHE A 533 -7.16 -19.20 -3.16
CA PHE A 533 -6.88 -17.83 -2.73
C PHE A 533 -6.23 -17.78 -1.34
N ASN A 534 -6.69 -18.59 -0.38
CA ASN A 534 -5.97 -18.83 0.85
C ASN A 534 -4.74 -19.68 0.60
N GLU A 535 -3.60 -19.22 1.10
CA GLU A 535 -2.30 -19.83 0.90
C GLU A 535 -1.99 -20.86 2.01
N GLY A 536 -0.99 -21.72 1.78
CA GLY A 536 -0.39 -22.56 2.82
C GLY A 536 0.79 -21.84 3.47
N ASN A 537 1.59 -22.54 4.29
CA ASN A 537 2.81 -21.94 4.87
C ASN A 537 3.66 -21.25 3.79
N ASP A 538 4.19 -20.08 4.13
CA ASP A 538 4.94 -19.18 3.25
C ASP A 538 6.39 -19.02 3.71
N PRO A 539 7.24 -20.04 3.49
CA PRO A 539 8.64 -19.95 3.86
C PRO A 539 9.37 -18.94 2.96
N VAL A 540 10.12 -18.02 3.57
CA VAL A 540 10.89 -16.99 2.84
C VAL A 540 11.83 -17.64 1.83
N ALA A 541 12.46 -18.75 2.20
CA ALA A 541 13.38 -19.51 1.34
C ALA A 541 12.72 -20.09 0.06
N ALA A 542 11.38 -20.12 -0.05
CA ALA A 542 10.73 -20.52 -1.30
C ALA A 542 10.87 -19.50 -2.42
N ALA A 543 11.20 -18.24 -2.11
CA ALA A 543 11.43 -17.18 -3.10
C ALA A 543 12.67 -17.38 -3.97
N ARG A 544 13.54 -18.33 -3.62
CA ARG A 544 14.72 -18.72 -4.39
C ARG A 544 14.37 -19.16 -5.81
N ASP A 545 15.27 -18.87 -6.74
CA ASP A 545 15.12 -19.24 -8.13
C ASP A 545 15.27 -20.76 -8.29
N LYS A 546 14.15 -21.42 -8.59
CA LYS A 546 14.11 -22.87 -8.80
C LYS A 546 14.92 -23.32 -10.02
N ASN A 547 15.17 -22.41 -10.97
CA ASN A 547 15.89 -22.67 -12.22
C ASN A 547 17.36 -22.23 -12.15
N LYS A 548 17.86 -21.82 -10.99
CA LYS A 548 19.23 -21.30 -10.84
C LYS A 548 20.27 -22.38 -11.15
N THR A 549 21.00 -22.17 -12.25
CA THR A 549 22.04 -23.09 -12.71
C THR A 549 23.24 -23.14 -11.75
N ALA A 550 23.98 -24.24 -11.77
CA ALA A 550 25.18 -24.38 -10.94
C ALA A 550 26.23 -23.29 -11.21
N ALA A 551 26.34 -22.80 -12.46
CA ALA A 551 27.24 -21.73 -12.84
C ALA A 551 26.85 -20.36 -12.25
N ASN A 552 25.55 -20.15 -11.99
CA ASN A 552 25.03 -18.92 -11.41
C ASN A 552 25.02 -18.95 -9.87
N ARG A 553 25.34 -20.09 -9.25
CA ARG A 553 25.46 -20.20 -7.79
C ARG A 553 26.79 -19.67 -7.31
N LYS A 554 26.77 -18.95 -6.19
CA LYS A 554 27.94 -18.35 -5.57
C LYS A 554 28.52 -19.28 -4.50
N PRO A 555 29.83 -19.62 -4.55
CA PRO A 555 30.46 -20.43 -3.51
C PRO A 555 30.32 -19.78 -2.13
N GLY A 556 29.81 -20.54 -1.16
CA GLY A 556 29.61 -20.07 0.22
C GLY A 556 28.44 -19.09 0.42
N ASP A 557 27.61 -18.85 -0.60
CA ASP A 557 26.39 -18.06 -0.46
C ASP A 557 25.33 -18.84 0.33
N ALA A 558 24.82 -18.26 1.41
CA ALA A 558 23.90 -18.94 2.30
C ALA A 558 22.57 -19.28 1.60
N ILE A 559 22.10 -18.43 0.68
CA ILE A 559 20.84 -18.62 -0.03
C ILE A 559 20.95 -19.80 -1.00
N ASP A 560 22.03 -19.85 -1.78
CA ASP A 560 22.30 -20.91 -2.77
C ASP A 560 22.54 -22.28 -2.13
N ASN A 561 23.09 -22.29 -0.91
CA ASN A 561 23.42 -23.51 -0.17
C ASN A 561 22.35 -23.92 0.86
N TYR A 562 21.26 -23.15 0.99
CA TYR A 562 20.26 -23.43 2.02
C TYR A 562 19.44 -24.70 1.69
N GLY A 563 19.42 -25.66 2.61
CA GLY A 563 18.81 -26.99 2.40
C GLY A 563 17.37 -27.17 2.88
N GLY A 564 16.71 -26.10 3.36
CA GLY A 564 15.35 -26.14 3.91
C GLY A 564 14.25 -26.16 2.83
N ALA A 565 13.28 -25.25 2.93
CA ALA A 565 12.12 -25.15 2.03
C ALA A 565 12.50 -25.18 0.56
N THR A 566 11.68 -25.89 -0.22
CA THR A 566 11.84 -26.00 -1.68
C THR A 566 11.81 -24.63 -2.35
N ALA A 567 12.75 -24.37 -3.26
CA ALA A 567 12.75 -23.20 -4.11
C ALA A 567 11.58 -23.28 -5.12
N LEU A 568 10.72 -22.27 -5.12
CA LEU A 568 9.56 -22.18 -6.01
C LEU A 568 9.59 -20.92 -6.89
N GLY A 569 10.43 -19.94 -6.51
CA GLY A 569 10.54 -18.65 -7.15
C GLY A 569 11.33 -18.63 -8.45
N ASN A 570 11.70 -17.42 -8.85
CA ASN A 570 12.45 -17.07 -10.04
C ASN A 570 13.55 -16.05 -9.69
N GLU A 571 14.30 -15.59 -10.69
CA GLU A 571 15.39 -14.62 -10.50
C GLU A 571 14.92 -13.34 -9.77
N ASP A 572 13.74 -12.82 -10.10
CA ASP A 572 13.23 -11.58 -9.52
C ASP A 572 12.84 -11.77 -8.05
N SER A 573 12.13 -12.85 -7.72
CA SER A 573 11.75 -13.12 -6.33
C SER A 573 12.96 -13.47 -5.46
N GLU A 574 14.01 -14.08 -6.01
CA GLU A 574 15.26 -14.29 -5.28
C GLU A 574 15.98 -12.96 -5.04
N ALA A 575 15.97 -12.05 -6.02
CA ALA A 575 16.53 -10.71 -5.86
C ALA A 575 15.80 -9.89 -4.78
N ASP A 576 14.46 -9.95 -4.73
CA ASP A 576 13.65 -9.35 -3.65
C ASP A 576 14.05 -9.92 -2.28
N MET A 577 14.14 -11.26 -2.19
CA MET A 577 14.55 -11.92 -0.94
C MET A 577 15.98 -11.53 -0.54
N ARG A 578 16.93 -11.47 -1.48
CA ARG A 578 18.31 -11.03 -1.24
C ARG A 578 18.34 -9.60 -0.69
N TYR A 579 17.51 -8.70 -1.22
CA TYR A 579 17.38 -7.33 -0.73
C TYR A 579 16.94 -7.27 0.73
N GLU A 580 15.92 -8.06 1.11
CA GLU A 580 15.52 -8.21 2.51
C GLU A 580 16.65 -8.81 3.37
N MET A 581 17.33 -9.85 2.88
CA MET A 581 18.41 -10.51 3.61
C MET A 581 19.57 -9.56 3.90
N HIS A 582 19.96 -8.72 2.93
CA HIS A 582 20.95 -7.68 3.13
C HIS A 582 20.52 -6.67 4.21
N ALA A 583 19.24 -6.28 4.24
CA ALA A 583 18.72 -5.39 5.28
C ALA A 583 18.75 -6.03 6.68
N ILE A 584 18.42 -7.31 6.78
CA ILE A 584 18.50 -8.10 8.03
C ILE A 584 19.94 -8.19 8.51
N VAL A 585 20.90 -8.50 7.63
CA VAL A 585 22.33 -8.55 8.01
C VAL A 585 22.81 -7.19 8.51
N ARG A 586 22.40 -6.09 7.87
CA ARG A 586 22.76 -4.75 8.35
C ARG A 586 22.14 -4.44 9.71
N GLN A 587 20.88 -4.80 9.92
CA GLN A 587 20.21 -4.63 11.21
C GLN A 587 20.93 -5.42 12.31
N THR A 588 21.25 -6.70 12.07
CA THR A 588 21.90 -7.55 13.09
C THR A 588 23.32 -7.08 13.40
N VAL A 589 24.09 -6.63 12.42
CA VAL A 589 25.41 -6.01 12.65
C VAL A 589 25.25 -4.78 13.54
N ARG A 590 24.36 -3.85 13.20
CA ARG A 590 24.13 -2.63 14.01
C ARG A 590 23.66 -2.94 15.43
N HIS A 591 22.89 -4.02 15.61
CA HIS A 591 22.38 -4.43 16.90
C HIS A 591 23.45 -5.07 17.80
N ASN A 592 24.33 -5.89 17.23
CA ASN A 592 25.22 -6.77 17.99
C ASN A 592 26.68 -6.32 18.04
N GLU A 593 27.14 -5.55 17.04
CA GLU A 593 28.54 -5.14 16.96
C GLU A 593 28.77 -3.78 17.61
N LYS A 594 29.98 -3.59 18.14
CA LYS A 594 30.42 -2.27 18.60
C LYS A 594 30.55 -1.33 17.39
N THR A 595 30.21 -0.05 17.60
CA THR A 595 30.54 1.00 16.63
C THR A 595 32.03 1.02 16.33
N ASN A 596 32.39 1.26 15.06
CA ASN A 596 33.78 1.21 14.58
C ASN A 596 34.44 -0.18 14.74
N SER A 597 33.73 -1.24 14.34
CA SER A 597 34.23 -2.61 14.26
C SER A 597 34.75 -2.97 12.87
N ALA A 598 35.16 -4.22 12.68
CA ALA A 598 35.51 -4.74 11.36
C ALA A 598 34.31 -4.81 10.38
N LEU A 599 33.07 -4.70 10.88
CA LEU A 599 31.84 -4.81 10.09
C LEU A 599 31.12 -3.46 9.92
N MET A 600 31.36 -2.50 10.82
CA MET A 600 30.62 -1.24 10.89
C MET A 600 31.53 -0.05 11.16
N ASP A 601 31.35 1.04 10.44
CA ASP A 601 32.12 2.27 10.62
C ASP A 601 31.71 3.07 11.88
N GLY A 602 32.41 4.19 12.13
CA GLY A 602 32.11 5.11 13.24
C GLY A 602 30.76 5.85 13.12
N ASN A 603 30.10 5.81 11.95
CA ASN A 603 28.82 6.46 11.69
C ASN A 603 27.63 5.48 11.75
N GLY A 604 27.87 4.19 11.96
CA GLY A 604 26.82 3.15 11.97
C GLY A 604 26.51 2.55 10.59
N ASN A 605 27.32 2.83 9.57
CA ASN A 605 27.20 2.17 8.27
C ASN A 605 27.88 0.81 8.31
N VAL A 606 27.15 -0.22 7.87
CA VAL A 606 27.67 -1.58 7.78
C VAL A 606 28.48 -1.71 6.50
N ILE A 607 29.80 -1.62 6.63
CA ILE A 607 30.75 -1.64 5.50
C ILE A 607 30.99 -3.04 4.95
N SER A 608 30.69 -4.07 5.74
CA SER A 608 30.79 -5.47 5.29
C SER A 608 29.68 -5.90 4.34
N GLU A 609 28.57 -5.13 4.29
CA GLU A 609 27.37 -5.46 3.54
C GLU A 609 27.05 -4.32 2.55
N GLN A 610 27.94 -4.10 1.57
CA GLN A 610 27.83 -3.03 0.57
C GLN A 610 27.92 -3.58 -0.86
N PRO A 611 27.32 -2.90 -1.86
CA PRO A 611 27.42 -3.34 -3.25
C PRO A 611 28.88 -3.50 -3.71
N GLY A 612 29.19 -4.65 -4.32
CA GLY A 612 30.53 -4.94 -4.84
C GLY A 612 31.58 -5.31 -3.78
N VAL A 613 31.23 -5.34 -2.49
CA VAL A 613 32.12 -5.83 -1.43
C VAL A 613 32.04 -7.35 -1.38
N ASN A 614 33.12 -8.01 -1.79
CA ASN A 614 33.31 -9.44 -1.59
C ASN A 614 33.80 -9.66 -0.15
N ALA A 615 32.86 -9.72 0.80
CA ALA A 615 33.17 -10.05 2.17
C ALA A 615 33.94 -11.38 2.22
N ALA A 616 35.10 -11.40 2.87
CA ALA A 616 35.90 -12.60 3.11
C ALA A 616 36.08 -12.83 4.61
N GLY A 617 36.35 -14.07 5.00
CA GLY A 617 36.58 -14.42 6.40
C GLY A 617 35.37 -14.15 7.29
N LYS A 618 35.57 -13.40 8.39
CA LYS A 618 34.55 -13.20 9.45
C LYS A 618 33.27 -12.53 8.95
N ALA A 619 33.37 -11.57 8.02
CA ALA A 619 32.22 -10.85 7.48
C ALA A 619 31.27 -11.78 6.70
N GLN A 620 31.83 -12.62 5.82
CA GLN A 620 31.06 -13.61 5.07
C GLN A 620 30.42 -14.64 6.01
N GLN A 621 31.16 -15.11 7.00
CA GLN A 621 30.65 -16.06 8.00
C GLN A 621 29.48 -15.46 8.80
N TYR A 622 29.57 -14.19 9.19
CA TYR A 622 28.51 -13.50 9.91
C TYR A 622 27.23 -13.37 9.07
N SER A 623 27.36 -12.87 7.83
CA SER A 623 26.24 -12.73 6.90
C SER A 623 25.60 -14.09 6.61
N ALA A 624 26.40 -15.10 6.28
CA ALA A 624 25.91 -16.45 5.98
C ALA A 624 25.20 -17.09 7.18
N ALA A 625 25.73 -16.93 8.40
CA ALA A 625 25.10 -17.44 9.62
C ALA A 625 23.76 -16.74 9.91
N THR A 626 23.73 -15.41 9.76
CA THR A 626 22.51 -14.61 9.95
C THR A 626 21.41 -15.03 8.97
N VAL A 627 21.73 -15.12 7.68
CA VAL A 627 20.78 -15.51 6.63
C VAL A 627 20.28 -16.93 6.86
N THR A 628 21.18 -17.90 7.11
CA THR A 628 20.79 -19.29 7.36
C THR A 628 19.85 -19.40 8.57
N ALA A 629 20.13 -18.67 9.64
CA ALA A 629 19.29 -18.65 10.83
C ALA A 629 17.91 -18.04 10.55
N TYR A 630 17.84 -16.94 9.79
CA TYR A 630 16.57 -16.29 9.42
C TYR A 630 15.70 -17.20 8.54
N LEU A 631 16.28 -17.80 7.50
CA LEU A 631 15.57 -18.74 6.62
C LEU A 631 15.05 -19.94 7.43
N GLY A 632 15.88 -20.54 8.29
CA GLY A 632 15.47 -21.62 9.19
C GLY A 632 14.31 -21.26 10.13
N ALA A 633 14.32 -20.05 10.69
CA ALA A 633 13.28 -19.59 11.59
C ALA A 633 11.96 -19.26 10.89
N THR A 634 11.97 -19.08 9.57
CA THR A 634 10.81 -18.66 8.76
C THR A 634 10.17 -19.78 7.94
N GLU A 635 10.67 -21.02 8.06
CA GLU A 635 10.15 -22.23 7.38
C GLU A 635 8.66 -22.51 7.59
N LYS A 636 8.13 -22.10 8.76
CA LYS A 636 6.73 -22.32 9.15
C LYS A 636 5.95 -21.01 9.27
N ASN A 637 6.38 -19.98 8.55
CA ASN A 637 5.65 -18.72 8.49
C ASN A 637 4.23 -18.98 7.97
N ASN A 638 3.24 -18.47 8.69
CA ASN A 638 1.88 -18.44 8.18
C ASN A 638 1.83 -17.50 6.95
N PRO A 639 1.03 -17.87 5.93
CA PRO A 639 0.68 -16.93 4.87
C PRO A 639 -0.13 -15.79 5.47
N THR A 640 -0.04 -14.63 4.84
CA THR A 640 -0.71 -13.43 5.32
C THR A 640 -2.02 -13.14 4.59
N ASN A 641 -2.17 -13.61 3.34
CA ASN A 641 -3.25 -13.22 2.43
C ASN A 641 -3.36 -11.69 2.22
N HIS A 642 -2.33 -10.94 2.64
CA HIS A 642 -2.41 -9.50 2.83
C HIS A 642 -2.28 -8.71 1.52
N SER A 643 -1.40 -9.16 0.62
CA SER A 643 -1.17 -8.51 -0.68
C SER A 643 -1.86 -9.23 -1.84
N THR A 644 -2.47 -10.38 -1.57
CA THR A 644 -3.00 -11.32 -2.57
C THR A 644 -4.10 -10.73 -3.44
N ILE A 645 -4.85 -9.72 -2.95
CA ILE A 645 -5.81 -8.98 -3.76
C ILE A 645 -5.11 -8.24 -4.90
N MET A 646 -4.01 -7.56 -4.61
CA MET A 646 -3.38 -6.59 -5.52
C MET A 646 -2.29 -7.20 -6.41
N THR A 647 -1.72 -8.35 -6.03
CA THR A 647 -0.63 -9.01 -6.77
C THR A 647 -1.10 -9.85 -7.95
N ASN A 648 -2.42 -9.95 -8.20
CA ASN A 648 -2.98 -10.65 -9.34
C ASN A 648 -3.58 -9.68 -10.36
N ALA A 649 -3.00 -9.63 -11.56
CA ALA A 649 -3.48 -8.80 -12.66
C ALA A 649 -4.96 -9.08 -13.01
N MET A 650 -5.44 -10.31 -12.84
CA MET A 650 -6.84 -10.68 -13.08
C MET A 650 -7.79 -9.90 -12.15
N HIS A 651 -7.42 -9.70 -10.89
CA HIS A 651 -8.24 -8.94 -9.94
C HIS A 651 -8.35 -7.47 -10.36
N ALA A 652 -7.25 -6.87 -10.83
CA ALA A 652 -7.28 -5.49 -11.31
C ALA A 652 -8.04 -5.35 -12.64
N GLU A 653 -7.92 -6.34 -13.53
CA GLU A 653 -8.65 -6.39 -14.81
C GLU A 653 -10.16 -6.45 -14.61
N HIS A 654 -10.63 -7.27 -13.67
CA HIS A 654 -12.06 -7.50 -13.49
C HIS A 654 -12.71 -6.60 -12.46
N ALA A 655 -12.01 -6.18 -11.40
CA ALA A 655 -12.57 -5.29 -10.36
C ALA A 655 -12.03 -3.86 -10.46
N LEU A 656 -10.71 -3.66 -10.30
CA LEU A 656 -10.13 -2.30 -10.18
C LEU A 656 -10.46 -1.41 -11.37
N ALA A 657 -10.44 -1.94 -12.59
CA ALA A 657 -10.79 -1.21 -13.79
C ALA A 657 -12.20 -0.60 -13.79
N TYR A 658 -13.12 -1.11 -12.96
CA TYR A 658 -14.50 -0.62 -12.82
C TYR A 658 -14.69 0.26 -11.58
N ASP A 659 -13.75 0.21 -10.64
CA ASP A 659 -13.80 0.97 -9.39
C ASP A 659 -13.05 2.33 -9.47
N VAL A 660 -12.33 2.60 -10.56
CA VAL A 660 -11.72 3.91 -10.85
C VAL A 660 -12.71 4.94 -11.43
N ALA A 661 -12.45 6.22 -11.15
CA ALA A 661 -13.11 7.37 -11.75
C ALA A 661 -12.79 7.48 -13.26
N ILE A 662 -13.76 7.89 -14.08
CA ILE A 662 -13.61 7.99 -15.54
C ILE A 662 -13.92 9.40 -16.05
N GLY A 663 -13.03 9.91 -16.90
CA GLY A 663 -13.21 11.14 -17.67
C GLY A 663 -12.01 11.39 -18.58
N VAL A 664 -11.86 12.61 -19.10
CA VAL A 664 -10.85 12.88 -20.14
C VAL A 664 -9.55 13.39 -19.53
N CYS A 665 -8.47 12.60 -19.58
CA CYS A 665 -7.11 13.05 -19.25
C CYS A 665 -6.38 13.54 -20.51
N ARG A 666 -5.86 14.78 -20.44
CA ARG A 666 -5.15 15.48 -21.53
C ARG A 666 -3.69 15.79 -21.16
N LEU A 667 -3.17 15.15 -20.12
CA LEU A 667 -1.76 15.24 -19.76
C LEU A 667 -0.89 14.74 -20.91
N THR A 668 0.16 15.50 -21.22
CA THR A 668 1.12 15.17 -22.28
C THR A 668 2.09 14.07 -21.82
N PRO A 669 2.82 13.40 -22.74
CA PRO A 669 3.88 12.46 -22.35
C PRO A 669 4.92 13.07 -21.39
N ASP A 670 5.28 14.35 -21.58
CA ASP A 670 6.20 15.08 -20.71
C ASP A 670 5.60 15.29 -19.32
N ASP A 671 4.30 15.64 -19.25
CA ASP A 671 3.58 15.73 -17.97
C ASP A 671 3.61 14.40 -17.21
N TRP A 672 3.35 13.28 -17.91
CA TRP A 672 3.40 11.94 -17.31
C TRP A 672 4.80 11.59 -16.80
N ASN A 673 5.84 11.93 -17.56
CA ASN A 673 7.21 11.70 -17.13
C ASN A 673 7.52 12.51 -15.85
N ASP A 674 7.26 13.82 -15.85
CA ASP A 674 7.48 14.70 -14.70
C ASP A 674 6.75 14.20 -13.44
N LEU A 675 5.47 13.85 -13.58
CA LEU A 675 4.64 13.39 -12.46
C LEU A 675 5.11 12.04 -11.91
N ARG A 676 5.59 11.12 -12.76
CA ARG A 676 6.17 9.84 -12.33
C ARG A 676 7.48 10.03 -11.58
N ILE A 677 8.28 11.02 -11.94
CA ILE A 677 9.49 11.40 -11.20
C ILE A 677 9.13 12.06 -9.87
N GLU A 678 8.12 12.94 -9.83
CA GLU A 678 7.66 13.61 -8.60
C GLU A 678 7.09 12.64 -7.57
N ALA A 679 6.37 11.61 -8.04
CA ALA A 679 5.73 10.61 -7.20
C ALA A 679 6.74 9.74 -6.42
N ASP A 680 7.94 9.55 -6.93
CA ASP A 680 8.98 8.76 -6.26
C ASP A 680 9.91 9.66 -5.43
N TRP A 681 9.84 9.52 -4.11
CA TRP A 681 10.62 10.35 -3.18
C TRP A 681 12.14 10.32 -3.40
N ARG A 682 12.64 9.27 -4.05
CA ARG A 682 14.07 9.08 -4.33
C ARG A 682 14.57 10.00 -5.45
N PHE A 683 13.67 10.47 -6.31
CA PHE A 683 14.04 11.19 -7.54
C PHE A 683 13.86 12.71 -7.45
N GLY A 684 13.64 13.26 -6.26
CA GLY A 684 13.42 14.70 -6.10
C GLY A 684 14.54 15.60 -6.67
N LYS A 685 15.80 15.13 -6.71
CA LYS A 685 16.90 15.85 -7.39
C LYS A 685 16.69 16.03 -8.90
N GLY A 686 16.00 15.08 -9.53
CA GLY A 686 15.67 15.08 -10.96
C GLY A 686 14.54 16.02 -11.35
N LEU A 687 13.80 16.57 -10.37
CA LEU A 687 12.75 17.56 -10.64
C LEU A 687 13.34 18.88 -11.15
N ASP A 688 12.58 19.58 -11.99
CA ASP A 688 12.95 20.93 -12.44
C ASP A 688 13.12 21.88 -11.24
N LYS A 689 14.05 22.85 -11.33
CA LYS A 689 14.30 23.82 -10.25
C LYS A 689 13.07 24.69 -9.95
N ALA A 690 12.22 24.93 -10.94
CA ALA A 690 10.97 25.66 -10.80
C ALA A 690 9.84 24.80 -10.21
N ASN A 691 10.00 23.48 -10.09
CA ASN A 691 8.99 22.65 -9.43
C ASN A 691 8.98 22.97 -7.92
N PRO A 692 7.87 23.53 -7.38
CA PRO A 692 7.80 23.98 -5.99
C PRO A 692 7.90 22.83 -4.97
N HIS A 693 7.68 21.60 -5.40
CA HIS A 693 7.74 20.41 -4.56
C HIS A 693 9.13 19.76 -4.53
N LYS A 694 10.09 20.28 -5.32
CA LYS A 694 11.50 19.85 -5.26
C LYS A 694 12.10 19.95 -3.87
N LYS A 695 11.62 20.88 -3.03
CA LYS A 695 12.06 21.04 -1.63
C LYS A 695 11.95 19.74 -0.82
N TYR A 696 10.97 18.88 -1.10
CA TYR A 696 10.79 17.62 -0.35
C TYR A 696 11.86 16.57 -0.66
N ALA A 697 12.70 16.79 -1.68
CA ALA A 697 13.88 15.96 -1.94
C ALA A 697 14.88 15.99 -0.77
N GLU A 698 14.89 17.07 0.02
CA GLU A 698 15.74 17.22 1.20
C GLU A 698 15.56 16.03 2.16
N TYR A 699 14.30 15.63 2.44
CA TYR A 699 14.03 14.52 3.35
C TYR A 699 14.71 13.23 2.92
N PHE A 700 14.63 12.86 1.64
CA PHE A 700 15.27 11.63 1.17
C PHE A 700 16.79 11.68 1.27
N HIS A 701 17.40 12.86 1.12
CA HIS A 701 18.85 13.02 1.19
C HIS A 701 19.37 13.09 2.63
N GLU A 702 18.66 13.80 3.50
CA GLU A 702 19.16 14.20 4.81
C GLU A 702 18.46 13.49 5.97
N GLY A 703 17.30 12.86 5.75
CA GLY A 703 16.41 12.40 6.81
C GLY A 703 15.84 13.55 7.66
N LYS A 704 15.88 14.78 7.13
CA LYS A 704 15.49 16.04 7.77
C LYS A 704 14.80 16.96 6.75
N MET A 705 14.08 17.95 7.24
CA MET A 705 13.45 19.00 6.44
C MET A 705 13.77 20.36 7.04
N ASN A 706 14.20 21.30 6.19
CA ASN A 706 14.73 22.60 6.61
C ASN A 706 15.76 22.46 7.75
N GLY A 707 16.65 21.47 7.67
CA GLY A 707 17.63 21.14 8.72
C GLY A 707 17.05 20.60 10.04
N SER A 708 15.74 20.40 10.14
CA SER A 708 15.05 19.92 11.34
C SER A 708 14.60 18.46 11.22
N PHE A 709 14.61 17.73 12.34
CA PHE A 709 13.96 16.42 12.42
C PHE A 709 12.48 16.55 12.11
N LEU A 710 11.87 15.49 11.53
CA LEU A 710 10.46 15.53 11.16
C LEU A 710 9.53 15.80 12.36
N THR A 711 9.90 15.36 13.56
CA THR A 711 9.19 15.63 14.82
C THR A 711 9.01 17.11 15.14
N ARG A 712 9.97 17.94 14.71
CA ARG A 712 9.94 19.39 14.84
C ARG A 712 9.30 20.01 13.60
N TRP A 713 9.68 19.57 12.41
CA TRP A 713 9.16 20.08 11.15
C TRP A 713 7.63 20.02 11.05
N VAL A 714 6.99 18.91 11.46
CA VAL A 714 5.51 18.80 11.42
C VAL A 714 4.80 19.81 12.31
N LYS A 715 5.49 20.45 13.26
CA LYS A 715 4.93 21.49 14.14
C LYS A 715 5.18 22.89 13.60
N GLU A 716 6.15 23.06 12.72
CA GLU A 716 6.60 24.35 12.18
C GLU A 716 6.06 24.62 10.78
N ASP A 717 5.89 23.58 9.95
CA ASP A 717 5.37 23.71 8.59
C ASP A 717 3.84 23.66 8.60
N PRO A 718 3.15 24.76 8.19
CA PRO A 718 1.69 24.82 8.25
C PRO A 718 1.00 23.82 7.31
N ASP A 719 1.66 23.41 6.22
CA ASP A 719 1.12 22.39 5.31
C ASP A 719 1.22 20.98 5.92
N ALA A 720 1.98 20.79 7.00
CA ALA A 720 2.17 19.51 7.69
C ALA A 720 1.40 19.39 9.01
N HIS A 721 0.71 20.45 9.45
CA HIS A 721 -0.12 20.42 10.66
C HIS A 721 -1.27 19.42 10.51
N MET A 722 -1.66 18.79 11.63
CA MET A 722 -2.79 17.88 11.64
C MET A 722 -4.08 18.63 11.25
N PRO A 723 -4.79 18.19 10.20
CA PRO A 723 -6.03 18.84 9.80
C PRO A 723 -7.09 18.78 10.89
N LYS A 724 -7.80 19.88 11.15
CA LYS A 724 -8.86 19.96 12.18
C LYS A 724 -10.02 18.98 11.98
N LYS A 725 -10.20 18.49 10.75
CA LYS A 725 -11.21 17.47 10.41
C LYS A 725 -10.77 16.04 10.77
N ILE A 726 -9.50 15.85 11.13
CA ILE A 726 -9.05 14.64 11.82
C ILE A 726 -9.28 14.89 13.31
N VAL A 727 -10.12 14.07 13.92
CA VAL A 727 -10.40 14.13 15.36
C VAL A 727 -9.31 13.31 16.05
N ASP A 728 -8.72 13.85 17.13
CA ASP A 728 -7.75 13.16 17.99
C ASP A 728 -8.24 13.20 19.44
N GLU A 729 -8.93 12.16 19.86
CA GLU A 729 -9.42 12.00 21.23
C GLU A 729 -9.04 10.61 21.74
N ARG A 730 -8.23 10.55 22.80
CA ARG A 730 -7.73 9.29 23.36
C ARG A 730 -8.62 8.78 24.49
N ASP A 731 -8.71 7.46 24.60
CA ASP A 731 -9.49 6.74 25.63
C ASP A 731 -9.08 7.04 27.08
N GLY A 732 -7.92 7.69 27.27
CA GLY A 732 -7.48 8.18 28.57
C GLY A 732 -7.16 7.06 29.54
N TRP A 733 -6.74 5.89 29.04
CA TRP A 733 -6.59 4.68 29.85
C TRP A 733 -5.83 4.92 31.18
N MET A 734 -6.62 4.97 32.27
CA MET A 734 -6.25 5.43 33.62
C MET A 734 -5.14 4.62 34.32
N ILE A 735 -4.74 3.46 33.78
CA ILE A 735 -3.65 2.65 34.37
C ILE A 735 -2.28 3.34 34.16
N LEU A 736 -2.19 4.37 33.32
CA LEU A 736 -0.93 5.04 32.98
C LEU A 736 -0.47 6.08 34.00
N ASP A 737 -1.37 6.68 34.78
CA ASP A 737 -1.01 7.67 35.81
C ASP A 737 -0.50 7.01 37.09
N ALA A 738 -1.04 5.83 37.44
CA ALA A 738 -0.59 5.04 38.59
C ALA A 738 0.81 4.42 38.38
N ALA A 739 1.24 4.28 37.11
CA ALA A 739 2.52 3.67 36.76
C ALA A 739 3.65 4.69 36.50
N HIS A 740 3.35 5.99 36.44
CA HIS A 740 4.37 7.07 36.50
C HIS A 740 4.67 7.51 37.94
N SER A 741 3.82 7.13 38.89
CA SER A 741 3.95 7.43 40.32
C SER A 741 4.60 6.29 41.13
N LEU A 742 5.03 5.22 40.45
CA LEU A 742 5.87 4.12 40.94
C LEU A 742 7.14 4.04 40.09
#